data_AF-I5D631-F1
#
_entry.id   AF-I5D631-F1
#
_cell.length_a   1.000
_cell.length_b   1.000
_cell.length_c   1.000
_cell.angle_alpha   90.00
_cell.angle_beta   90.00
_cell.angle_gamma   90.00
#
_symmetry.space_group_name_H-M   'P 1'
#
loop_
_entity.id
_entity.type
_entity.pdbx_description
1 polymer ?
#
loop_
_entity_poly.entity_id
_entity_poly.type
_entity_poly.pdbx_seq_one_letter_code
_entity_poly.pdbx_strand_id
1 'polypeptide(L)'
;MKKKLLLSSGILALASPFISATCVVKNKTENDTPATAPAPNPVTPPAAEPVTPPNESPSVQPAPNPVNPPSNTEPTTPPNTQPSNPPANDKLEKELGKKHEDASAKLTSYLFSDANGRSIESIKSRIYRDSISGLDIDWNPSRDSEWGIARKIDNLIATEDHNESSSESTLRLFDDTYTDAKNKALLEKAKKDVADSNDRVERNSRSVENGNWNGISKDEEEKLRDHLEDVSESILNNDVSVWERKQEEARIAWENVFTEPFWNDISNRGWEKEYKDSLSRKLNSKNESLKTALKKLESKNNKEINLVSASHNSYLKILKSELEADKRSFEAQKADNESKLAVISEKLENSDTNKKASELKSLIADLNELLISSKADFNKLSDNVNYIEWLMNYGLKLRSDKETEGKELQKIKEVLEKYKQAKIEENKISEIDKKYDDNVKKLSELLTSEKTNKVKSEESLSSYKEELEFYDKFSMYLFPDSEKSYEVYLDKINELTEELESHKSQISDLENLKIEIEKERNSSISSVKAETRQLEDAVESHNNKFKALNDADNKVNEELSKANSQFVDDKKEIVEADKDIKNLENLISGHLYNENILLSELNKLGDEKKSLEAKSKEISEELAKLEEKEELIEHLEEIYNKQIEELEEKAYNSEKYLNDQIKKIELEISKLK
;
A
#
# COMPACT_ATOMS: atom_id res chain seq x y z
N MET A 1 -16.08 30.64 47.87
CA MET A 1 -15.13 31.70 47.45
C MET A 1 -14.17 31.12 46.42
N LYS A 2 -14.36 31.38 45.12
CA LYS A 2 -13.36 31.29 44.02
C LYS A 2 -13.92 31.66 42.63
N LYS A 3 -14.95 32.53 42.53
CA LYS A 3 -15.49 33.08 41.26
C LYS A 3 -14.60 34.18 40.61
N LYS A 4 -13.27 34.13 40.79
CA LYS A 4 -12.38 35.23 40.40
C LYS A 4 -11.30 34.91 39.35
N LEU A 5 -11.29 33.72 38.77
CA LEU A 5 -10.24 33.32 37.82
C LEU A 5 -10.67 33.25 36.34
N LEU A 6 -11.96 33.36 36.02
CA LEU A 6 -12.45 33.35 34.63
C LEU A 6 -12.58 34.73 33.97
N LEU A 7 -12.27 35.82 34.67
CA LEU A 7 -12.30 37.19 34.11
C LEU A 7 -10.92 37.88 34.03
N SER A 8 -9.83 37.23 34.43
CA SER A 8 -8.49 37.85 34.44
C SER A 8 -7.62 37.56 33.21
N SER A 9 -8.04 36.67 32.31
CA SER A 9 -7.38 36.45 31.02
C SER A 9 -8.24 37.03 29.91
N GLY A 10 -8.12 38.35 29.71
CA GLY A 10 -8.80 39.08 28.64
C GLY A 10 -8.32 38.66 27.24
N ILE A 11 -8.83 37.53 26.75
CA ILE A 11 -8.62 37.03 25.38
C ILE A 11 -9.95 36.81 24.64
N LEU A 12 -11.12 37.03 25.27
CA LEU A 12 -12.43 36.86 24.62
C LEU A 12 -13.02 38.13 23.96
N ALA A 13 -12.20 39.15 23.67
CA ALA A 13 -12.66 40.44 23.13
C ALA A 13 -12.00 40.86 21.80
N LEU A 14 -11.40 39.93 21.05
CA LEU A 14 -10.79 40.23 19.75
C LEU A 14 -11.15 39.16 18.69
N ALA A 15 -12.42 39.05 18.35
CA ALA A 15 -12.85 38.50 17.07
C ALA A 15 -14.20 39.12 16.65
N SER A 16 -14.18 39.82 15.52
CA SER A 16 -15.28 40.55 14.85
C SER A 16 -15.52 41.99 15.32
N PRO A 17 -15.24 42.98 14.45
CA PRO A 17 -16.16 43.24 13.34
C PRO A 17 -15.43 43.44 12.00
N PHE A 18 -15.48 42.44 11.12
CA PHE A 18 -15.23 42.62 9.69
C PHE A 18 -16.09 41.63 8.92
N ILE A 19 -17.38 41.91 8.80
CA ILE A 19 -18.20 41.69 7.59
C ILE A 19 -19.35 42.70 7.68
N SER A 20 -19.23 43.79 6.94
CA SER A 20 -20.35 44.59 6.46
C SER A 20 -19.99 45.14 5.09
N ALA A 21 -20.99 45.19 4.22
CA ALA A 21 -20.99 45.64 2.82
C ALA A 21 -20.65 44.57 1.77
N THR A 22 -21.67 43.85 1.30
CA THR A 22 -22.22 44.08 -0.05
C THR A 22 -23.64 43.50 -0.14
N CYS A 23 -24.48 44.23 -0.85
CA CYS A 23 -25.93 44.10 -0.91
C CYS A 23 -26.38 42.93 -1.78
N VAL A 24 -27.41 42.18 -1.38
CA VAL A 24 -28.44 41.66 -2.31
C VAL A 24 -29.83 41.63 -1.63
N VAL A 25 -30.64 42.60 -2.04
CA VAL A 25 -32.08 42.60 -2.34
C VAL A 25 -33.03 41.60 -1.65
N LYS A 26 -33.97 42.20 -0.90
CA LYS A 26 -35.30 41.73 -0.46
C LYS A 26 -36.05 40.87 -1.48
N ASN A 27 -36.76 39.86 -0.99
CA ASN A 27 -38.20 39.77 -1.23
C ASN A 27 -38.93 39.29 0.04
N LYS A 28 -39.82 40.15 0.52
CA LYS A 28 -40.87 39.87 1.50
C LYS A 28 -42.03 39.16 0.78
N THR A 29 -42.65 38.19 1.44
CA THR A 29 -44.11 38.22 1.66
C THR A 29 -44.44 37.49 2.96
N GLU A 30 -44.96 38.26 3.91
CA GLU A 30 -45.69 37.83 5.11
C GLU A 30 -47.10 37.34 4.70
N ASN A 31 -47.68 36.42 5.49
CA ASN A 31 -49.09 36.40 5.86
C ASN A 31 -49.35 35.39 7.02
N ASP A 32 -49.26 35.91 8.25
CA ASP A 32 -50.25 35.88 9.36
C ASP A 32 -51.21 34.69 9.61
N THR A 33 -50.94 33.97 10.74
CA THR A 33 -51.77 33.62 11.97
C THR A 33 -53.20 33.01 11.90
N PRO A 34 -53.79 32.44 13.01
CA PRO A 34 -53.29 32.02 14.35
C PRO A 34 -53.86 30.69 14.97
N ALA A 35 -53.20 30.25 16.06
CA ALA A 35 -53.56 29.47 17.27
C ALA A 35 -54.89 28.66 17.43
N THR A 36 -54.80 27.41 17.95
CA THR A 36 -55.60 26.88 19.10
C THR A 36 -55.01 25.57 19.68
N ALA A 37 -55.19 25.32 20.98
CA ALA A 37 -54.85 24.10 21.77
C ALA A 37 -56.11 23.63 22.57
N PRO A 38 -56.15 22.56 23.42
CA PRO A 38 -55.50 21.22 23.45
C PRO A 38 -56.45 20.00 23.81
N ALA A 39 -55.89 18.77 23.74
CA ALA A 39 -56.17 17.50 24.49
C ALA A 39 -57.45 16.65 24.19
N PRO A 40 -57.57 15.34 24.57
CA PRO A 40 -56.69 14.46 25.38
C PRO A 40 -56.43 13.00 24.85
N ASN A 41 -55.60 12.25 25.59
CA ASN A 41 -55.15 10.83 25.43
C ASN A 41 -56.26 9.76 25.48
N PRO A 42 -55.96 8.51 25.04
CA PRO A 42 -56.12 7.38 25.98
C PRO A 42 -55.08 6.23 25.87
N VAL A 43 -54.61 5.79 27.04
CA VAL A 43 -54.58 4.42 27.62
C VAL A 43 -54.00 3.22 26.83
N THR A 44 -52.92 2.66 27.39
CA THR A 44 -52.29 1.32 27.17
C THR A 44 -53.14 0.16 27.75
N PRO A 45 -52.97 -1.11 27.31
CA PRO A 45 -52.06 -2.02 28.04
C PRO A 45 -51.31 -3.11 27.19
N PRO A 46 -50.32 -3.82 27.76
CA PRO A 46 -49.31 -4.63 27.07
C PRO A 46 -49.53 -6.16 27.14
N ALA A 47 -48.79 -6.95 26.35
CA ALA A 47 -48.70 -8.41 26.52
C ALA A 47 -47.32 -8.99 26.14
N ALA A 48 -46.62 -9.45 27.18
CA ALA A 48 -45.82 -10.68 27.39
C ALA A 48 -44.85 -11.25 26.32
N GLU A 49 -43.62 -11.50 26.79
CA GLU A 49 -42.61 -12.46 26.28
C GLU A 49 -43.04 -13.94 26.51
N PRO A 50 -42.35 -14.92 25.88
CA PRO A 50 -41.48 -15.78 26.71
C PRO A 50 -40.16 -16.31 26.07
N VAL A 51 -39.11 -16.23 26.88
CA VAL A 51 -37.97 -17.12 27.21
C VAL A 51 -37.77 -18.49 26.48
N THR A 52 -36.60 -18.59 25.79
CA THR A 52 -35.53 -19.65 25.52
C THR A 52 -35.51 -21.06 26.19
N PRO A 53 -34.52 -22.01 25.94
CA PRO A 53 -33.62 -22.45 24.80
C PRO A 53 -33.41 -24.03 24.77
N PRO A 54 -32.24 -24.72 24.48
CA PRO A 54 -31.14 -24.71 23.45
C PRO A 54 -30.85 -26.10 22.77
N ASN A 55 -29.71 -26.20 22.03
CA ASN A 55 -28.86 -27.39 21.68
C ASN A 55 -29.13 -28.07 20.29
N GLU A 56 -28.21 -28.52 19.41
CA GLU A 56 -26.81 -29.03 19.44
C GLU A 56 -26.07 -28.81 18.08
N SER A 57 -24.73 -28.87 18.07
CA SER A 57 -23.82 -29.12 16.91
C SER A 57 -23.34 -30.59 16.97
N PRO A 58 -22.77 -31.28 15.93
CA PRO A 58 -21.68 -30.82 15.03
C PRO A 58 -21.61 -31.46 13.60
N SER A 59 -20.58 -31.09 12.81
CA SER A 59 -19.71 -32.02 12.05
C SER A 59 -19.37 -31.67 10.57
N VAL A 60 -18.09 -31.33 10.35
CA VAL A 60 -17.13 -31.86 9.33
C VAL A 60 -17.27 -31.53 7.82
N GLN A 61 -16.22 -30.86 7.33
CA GLN A 61 -15.71 -30.69 5.93
C GLN A 61 -15.53 -32.03 5.17
N PRO A 62 -15.52 -32.07 3.80
CA PRO A 62 -14.43 -31.47 2.99
C PRO A 62 -14.80 -30.98 1.56
N ALA A 63 -13.93 -30.15 0.98
CA ALA A 63 -13.86 -29.85 -0.46
C ALA A 63 -13.04 -30.93 -1.21
N PRO A 64 -13.17 -31.09 -2.54
CA PRO A 64 -12.25 -30.38 -3.44
C PRO A 64 -12.81 -29.91 -4.82
N ASN A 65 -12.12 -28.89 -5.36
CA ASN A 65 -12.07 -28.29 -6.71
C ASN A 65 -12.15 -29.24 -7.93
N PRO A 66 -12.03 -28.76 -9.21
CA PRO A 66 -12.53 -27.56 -9.89
C PRO A 66 -13.20 -27.90 -11.26
N VAL A 67 -13.97 -26.99 -11.88
CA VAL A 67 -14.42 -27.16 -13.28
C VAL A 67 -14.06 -25.93 -14.12
N ASN A 68 -13.44 -26.21 -15.27
CA ASN A 68 -12.93 -25.30 -16.29
C ASN A 68 -13.96 -24.33 -16.90
N PRO A 69 -13.51 -23.18 -17.43
CA PRO A 69 -14.33 -22.25 -18.19
C PRO A 69 -14.57 -22.73 -19.64
N PRO A 70 -15.72 -22.42 -20.26
CA PRO A 70 -16.01 -22.81 -21.64
C PRO A 70 -15.37 -21.90 -22.69
N SER A 71 -15.02 -22.61 -23.76
CA SER A 71 -14.49 -22.28 -25.08
C SER A 71 -15.11 -21.12 -25.87
N ASN A 72 -14.22 -20.35 -26.50
CA ASN A 72 -14.21 -19.82 -27.88
C ASN A 72 -15.52 -19.78 -28.69
N THR A 73 -15.87 -18.58 -29.17
CA THR A 73 -16.55 -18.35 -30.46
C THR A 73 -15.82 -17.23 -31.21
N GLU A 74 -15.26 -17.58 -32.37
CA GLU A 74 -14.67 -16.69 -33.37
C GLU A 74 -15.72 -15.76 -34.00
N PRO A 75 -15.36 -14.51 -34.36
CA PRO A 75 -16.12 -13.70 -35.30
C PRO A 75 -15.65 -13.95 -36.73
N THR A 76 -16.64 -14.30 -37.56
CA THR A 76 -16.68 -14.37 -39.02
C THR A 76 -16.04 -13.19 -39.77
N THR A 77 -15.15 -13.47 -40.72
CA THR A 77 -14.72 -12.59 -41.82
C THR A 77 -15.74 -12.57 -42.99
N PRO A 78 -15.94 -11.42 -43.69
CA PRO A 78 -16.55 -11.38 -45.03
C PRO A 78 -15.49 -11.50 -46.15
N PRO A 79 -15.92 -11.76 -47.40
CA PRO A 79 -15.13 -12.47 -48.40
C PRO A 79 -14.21 -11.57 -49.25
N ASN A 80 -13.10 -12.17 -49.67
CA ASN A 80 -12.17 -11.66 -50.67
C ASN A 80 -12.73 -11.90 -52.09
N THR A 81 -12.77 -10.86 -52.93
CA THR A 81 -12.96 -10.98 -54.38
C THR A 81 -11.61 -10.88 -55.07
N GLN A 82 -11.16 -11.98 -55.67
CA GLN A 82 -9.99 -12.06 -56.54
C GLN A 82 -10.41 -11.84 -58.00
N PRO A 83 -9.51 -11.30 -58.85
CA PRO A 83 -9.40 -11.78 -60.22
C PRO A 83 -7.97 -12.20 -60.62
N SER A 84 -7.86 -13.46 -61.05
CA SER A 84 -7.05 -14.10 -62.10
C SER A 84 -5.65 -13.56 -62.56
N ASN A 85 -4.63 -14.43 -62.34
CA ASN A 85 -3.22 -14.64 -62.84
C ASN A 85 -2.75 -14.20 -64.26
N PRO A 86 -1.43 -14.32 -64.62
CA PRO A 86 -0.14 -14.00 -63.93
C PRO A 86 0.87 -13.25 -64.90
N PRO A 87 2.13 -12.83 -64.54
CA PRO A 87 3.28 -13.75 -64.44
C PRO A 87 4.42 -13.39 -63.45
N ALA A 88 5.21 -14.41 -63.09
CA ALA A 88 6.64 -14.41 -62.73
C ALA A 88 7.17 -13.92 -61.35
N ASN A 89 6.37 -13.39 -60.41
CA ASN A 89 6.88 -13.00 -59.07
C ASN A 89 6.47 -13.92 -57.90
N ASP A 90 5.64 -14.92 -58.17
CA ASP A 90 4.88 -15.69 -57.17
C ASP A 90 5.74 -16.63 -56.28
N LYS A 91 7.00 -16.87 -56.65
CA LYS A 91 7.94 -17.65 -55.81
C LYS A 91 8.65 -16.79 -54.77
N LEU A 92 8.96 -15.54 -55.11
CA LEU A 92 9.70 -14.60 -54.26
C LEU A 92 8.76 -13.96 -53.23
N GLU A 93 7.52 -13.65 -53.62
CA GLU A 93 6.48 -13.20 -52.69
C GLU A 93 6.01 -14.30 -51.73
N LYS A 94 6.01 -15.58 -52.15
CA LYS A 94 5.75 -16.71 -51.24
C LYS A 94 6.89 -16.99 -50.26
N GLU A 95 8.14 -16.75 -50.65
CA GLU A 95 9.28 -16.82 -49.72
C GLU A 95 9.31 -15.63 -48.75
N LEU A 96 9.04 -14.41 -49.22
CA LEU A 96 8.88 -13.22 -48.38
C LEU A 96 7.71 -13.37 -47.40
N GLY A 97 6.56 -13.87 -47.87
CA GLY A 97 5.39 -14.15 -47.04
C GLY A 97 5.69 -15.19 -45.94
N LYS A 98 6.38 -16.29 -46.27
CA LYS A 98 6.81 -17.29 -45.28
C LYS A 98 7.84 -16.75 -44.29
N LYS A 99 8.79 -15.90 -44.72
CA LYS A 99 9.76 -15.27 -43.82
C LYS A 99 9.09 -14.28 -42.86
N HIS A 100 8.11 -13.50 -43.32
CA HIS A 100 7.32 -12.63 -42.46
C HIS A 100 6.44 -13.42 -41.48
N GLU A 101 5.87 -14.55 -41.92
CA GLU A 101 5.07 -15.44 -41.08
C GLU A 101 5.94 -16.12 -40.01
N ASP A 102 7.12 -16.62 -40.37
CA ASP A 102 8.08 -17.23 -39.44
C ASP A 102 8.67 -16.20 -38.46
N ALA A 103 8.99 -14.99 -38.93
CA ALA A 103 9.45 -13.90 -38.06
C ALA A 103 8.37 -13.43 -37.09
N SER A 104 7.12 -13.32 -37.56
CA SER A 104 5.96 -12.99 -36.71
C SER A 104 5.68 -14.10 -35.71
N ALA A 105 5.68 -15.38 -36.12
CA ALA A 105 5.47 -16.52 -35.24
C ALA A 105 6.58 -16.63 -34.18
N LYS A 106 7.83 -16.31 -34.54
CA LYS A 106 8.97 -16.29 -33.62
C LYS A 106 8.89 -15.12 -32.65
N LEU A 107 8.42 -13.95 -33.08
CA LEU A 107 8.16 -12.79 -32.23
C LEU A 107 7.01 -13.06 -31.26
N THR A 108 5.92 -13.65 -31.73
CA THR A 108 4.79 -14.08 -30.90
C THR A 108 5.22 -15.16 -29.90
N SER A 109 5.99 -16.16 -30.33
CA SER A 109 6.55 -17.18 -29.44
C SER A 109 7.46 -16.59 -28.37
N TYR A 110 8.24 -15.55 -28.69
CA TYR A 110 9.11 -14.87 -27.73
C TYR A 110 8.32 -14.00 -26.74
N LEU A 111 7.33 -13.25 -27.23
CA LEU A 111 6.44 -12.40 -26.41
C LEU A 111 5.63 -13.21 -25.40
N PHE A 112 5.17 -14.40 -25.79
CA PHE A 112 4.40 -15.33 -24.96
C PHE A 112 5.24 -16.49 -24.39
N SER A 113 6.57 -16.38 -24.43
CA SER A 113 7.45 -17.39 -23.82
C SER A 113 7.38 -17.34 -22.29
N ASP A 114 7.55 -18.49 -21.63
CA ASP A 114 7.65 -18.59 -20.17
C ASP A 114 8.73 -17.68 -19.58
N ALA A 115 9.80 -17.37 -20.34
CA ALA A 115 10.86 -16.46 -19.91
C ALA A 115 10.37 -15.00 -19.82
N ASN A 116 9.52 -14.58 -20.76
CA ASN A 116 8.92 -13.25 -20.76
C ASN A 116 7.79 -13.15 -19.71
N GLY A 117 7.01 -14.23 -19.55
CA GLY A 117 6.02 -14.38 -18.47
C GLY A 117 6.65 -14.28 -17.07
N ARG A 118 7.77 -14.97 -16.84
CA ARG A 118 8.53 -14.90 -15.57
C ARG A 118 9.14 -13.51 -15.32
N SER A 119 9.59 -12.81 -16.36
CA SER A 119 10.05 -11.42 -16.23
C SER A 119 8.92 -10.48 -15.85
N ILE A 120 7.73 -10.64 -16.43
CA ILE A 120 6.54 -9.86 -16.07
C ILE A 120 6.07 -10.16 -14.64
N GLU A 121 6.09 -11.44 -14.21
CA GLU A 121 5.79 -11.81 -12.82
C GLU A 121 6.84 -11.30 -11.82
N SER A 122 8.12 -11.29 -12.20
CA SER A 122 9.19 -10.68 -11.40
C SER A 122 9.01 -9.17 -11.23
N ILE A 123 8.47 -8.49 -12.24
CA ILE A 123 8.20 -7.04 -12.18
C ILE A 123 6.95 -6.78 -11.33
N LYS A 124 5.86 -7.55 -11.54
CA LYS A 124 4.64 -7.46 -10.71
C LYS A 124 4.93 -7.72 -9.24
N SER A 125 5.67 -8.77 -8.92
CA SER A 125 6.03 -9.10 -7.53
C SER A 125 6.91 -8.03 -6.87
N ARG A 126 7.75 -7.32 -7.63
CA ARG A 126 8.55 -6.20 -7.13
C ARG A 126 7.69 -4.95 -6.89
N ILE A 127 6.74 -4.66 -7.79
CA ILE A 127 5.76 -3.57 -7.63
C ILE A 127 4.85 -3.78 -6.41
N TYR A 128 4.37 -5.01 -6.17
CA TYR A 128 3.53 -5.32 -5.02
C TYR A 128 4.30 -5.35 -3.69
N ARG A 129 5.59 -5.69 -3.69
CA ARG A 129 6.42 -5.71 -2.49
C ARG A 129 6.82 -4.29 -2.04
N ASP A 130 7.00 -3.39 -3.00
CA ASP A 130 7.55 -2.06 -2.74
C ASP A 130 6.45 -0.98 -2.62
N SER A 131 5.15 -1.34 -2.72
CA SER A 131 3.99 -0.48 -2.46
C SER A 131 3.31 -0.82 -1.12
N ILE A 132 3.14 0.18 -0.22
CA ILE A 132 2.59 -0.02 1.13
C ILE A 132 1.06 -0.22 1.13
N SER A 133 0.33 0.33 0.15
CA SER A 133 -1.15 0.34 0.11
C SER A 133 -1.76 -0.54 -0.98
N GLY A 134 -0.99 -0.95 -1.99
CA GLY A 134 -1.51 -1.67 -3.15
C GLY A 134 -2.51 -0.89 -4.03
N LEU A 135 -2.75 0.40 -3.76
CA LEU A 135 -3.71 1.25 -4.48
C LEU A 135 -3.08 2.43 -5.24
N ASP A 136 -1.79 2.69 -5.07
CA ASP A 136 -1.08 3.83 -5.70
C ASP A 136 -0.25 3.41 -6.93
N ILE A 137 -0.86 2.65 -7.85
CA ILE A 137 -0.18 2.21 -9.09
C ILE A 137 -0.82 2.92 -10.29
N ASP A 138 -0.32 4.11 -10.61
CA ASP A 138 -0.48 4.70 -11.95
C ASP A 138 0.55 4.05 -12.89
N TRP A 139 0.20 2.88 -13.44
CA TRP A 139 0.95 2.29 -14.54
C TRP A 139 0.47 2.91 -15.86
N ASN A 140 1.20 3.91 -16.34
CA ASN A 140 1.10 4.40 -17.70
C ASN A 140 2.39 4.00 -18.44
N PRO A 141 2.39 2.99 -19.33
CA PRO A 141 3.55 2.72 -20.15
C PRO A 141 3.75 3.94 -21.05
N SER A 142 4.82 4.71 -20.81
CA SER A 142 5.08 5.88 -21.63
C SER A 142 5.26 5.42 -23.08
N ARG A 143 4.69 6.21 -23.98
CA ARG A 143 4.78 6.11 -25.44
C ARG A 143 6.22 5.95 -25.95
N ASP A 144 7.21 6.27 -25.12
CA ASP A 144 8.64 6.21 -25.41
C ASP A 144 9.18 4.78 -25.40
N SER A 145 8.56 3.88 -24.63
CA SER A 145 8.94 2.45 -24.63
C SER A 145 8.53 1.75 -25.94
N GLU A 146 7.41 2.14 -26.54
CA GLU A 146 6.96 1.65 -27.85
C GLU A 146 7.83 2.21 -28.98
N TRP A 147 8.17 3.50 -28.94
CA TRP A 147 9.10 4.12 -29.91
C TRP A 147 10.51 3.53 -29.84
N GLY A 148 11.02 3.25 -28.63
CA GLY A 148 12.34 2.65 -28.45
C GLY A 148 12.42 1.21 -28.98
N ILE A 149 11.32 0.45 -28.91
CA ILE A 149 11.23 -0.90 -29.46
C ILE A 149 11.03 -0.85 -30.98
N ALA A 150 10.16 0.03 -31.49
CA ALA A 150 9.96 0.24 -32.93
C ALA A 150 11.26 0.66 -33.65
N ARG A 151 12.02 1.59 -33.07
CA ARG A 151 13.30 2.05 -33.63
C ARG A 151 14.38 0.97 -33.64
N LYS A 152 14.36 0.04 -32.67
CA LYS A 152 15.25 -1.13 -32.67
C LYS A 152 14.87 -2.15 -33.74
N ILE A 153 13.57 -2.31 -34.00
CA ILE A 153 13.06 -3.18 -35.07
C ILE A 153 13.39 -2.59 -36.45
N ASP A 154 13.16 -1.29 -36.65
CA ASP A 154 13.49 -0.61 -37.92
C ASP A 154 15.00 -0.63 -38.21
N ASN A 155 15.84 -0.46 -37.19
CA ASN A 155 17.29 -0.59 -37.35
C ASN A 155 17.72 -2.02 -37.71
N LEU A 156 17.07 -3.04 -37.15
CA LEU A 156 17.37 -4.44 -37.51
C LEU A 156 16.96 -4.75 -38.95
N ILE A 157 15.79 -4.28 -39.39
CA ILE A 157 15.32 -4.41 -40.78
C ILE A 157 16.26 -3.68 -41.75
N ALA A 158 16.67 -2.44 -41.45
CA ALA A 158 17.58 -1.67 -42.28
C ALA A 158 18.99 -2.31 -42.38
N THR A 159 19.44 -2.97 -41.30
CA THR A 159 20.72 -3.69 -41.31
C THR A 159 20.63 -4.98 -42.12
N GLU A 160 19.47 -5.65 -42.12
CA GLU A 160 19.23 -6.87 -42.89
C GLU A 160 19.07 -6.57 -44.40
N ASP A 161 18.34 -5.49 -44.76
CA ASP A 161 18.23 -5.00 -46.15
C ASP A 161 19.59 -4.58 -46.73
N HIS A 162 20.45 -3.94 -45.93
CA HIS A 162 21.80 -3.57 -46.36
C HIS A 162 22.68 -4.83 -46.58
N ASN A 163 22.54 -5.85 -45.75
CA ASN A 163 23.26 -7.11 -45.91
C ASN A 163 22.75 -7.93 -47.11
N GLU A 164 21.43 -7.93 -47.37
CA GLU A 164 20.85 -8.58 -48.55
C GLU A 164 21.28 -7.88 -49.84
N SER A 165 21.24 -6.54 -49.90
CA SER A 165 21.69 -5.78 -51.07
C SER A 165 23.21 -5.89 -51.33
N SER A 166 24.01 -5.97 -50.25
CA SER A 166 25.45 -6.20 -50.34
C SER A 166 25.78 -7.62 -50.83
N SER A 167 25.05 -8.63 -50.36
CA SER A 167 25.22 -10.01 -50.81
C SER A 167 24.75 -10.23 -52.26
N GLU A 168 23.68 -9.57 -52.71
CA GLU A 168 23.20 -9.62 -54.10
C GLU A 168 24.18 -8.92 -55.08
N SER A 169 24.76 -7.77 -54.69
CA SER A 169 25.82 -7.11 -55.46
C SER A 169 27.08 -7.96 -55.55
N THR A 170 27.44 -8.66 -54.47
CA THR A 170 28.59 -9.55 -54.45
C THR A 170 28.35 -10.79 -55.31
N LEU A 171 27.11 -11.31 -55.37
CA LEU A 171 26.74 -12.44 -56.24
C LEU A 171 26.78 -12.07 -57.74
N ARG A 172 26.35 -10.86 -58.11
CA ARG A 172 26.40 -10.36 -59.50
C ARG A 172 27.82 -10.12 -60.04
N LEU A 173 28.80 -9.97 -59.14
CA LEU A 173 30.22 -9.82 -59.50
C LEU A 173 30.86 -11.14 -59.98
N PHE A 174 30.21 -12.28 -59.72
CA PHE A 174 30.69 -13.61 -60.08
C PHE A 174 29.75 -14.37 -61.04
N ASP A 175 28.76 -13.68 -61.63
CA ASP A 175 27.84 -14.25 -62.61
C ASP A 175 28.37 -14.09 -64.05
N ASP A 176 28.11 -15.08 -64.90
CA ASP A 176 28.65 -15.22 -66.26
C ASP A 176 28.24 -14.07 -67.20
N THR A 177 27.23 -13.30 -66.79
CA THR A 177 26.75 -12.07 -67.43
C THR A 177 27.85 -11.00 -67.60
N TYR A 178 28.84 -10.94 -66.68
CA TYR A 178 29.97 -10.00 -66.79
C TYR A 178 31.03 -10.47 -67.83
N THR A 179 31.20 -11.79 -67.96
CA THR A 179 32.12 -12.40 -68.93
C THR A 179 31.61 -12.21 -70.36
N ASP A 180 30.30 -12.32 -70.59
CA ASP A 180 29.68 -12.09 -71.89
C ASP A 180 29.69 -10.61 -72.31
N ALA A 181 29.51 -9.68 -71.36
CA ALA A 181 29.62 -8.24 -71.64
C ALA A 181 31.04 -7.84 -72.06
N LYS A 182 32.06 -8.41 -71.41
CA LYS A 182 33.47 -8.18 -71.74
C LYS A 182 33.84 -8.73 -73.11
N ASN A 183 33.41 -9.95 -73.45
CA ASN A 183 33.69 -10.58 -74.74
C ASN A 183 32.98 -9.86 -75.90
N LYS A 184 31.76 -9.37 -75.68
CA LYS A 184 31.02 -8.57 -76.66
C LYS A 184 31.69 -7.22 -76.93
N ALA A 185 32.23 -6.56 -75.90
CA ALA A 185 32.96 -5.30 -76.05
C ALA A 185 34.29 -5.47 -76.81
N LEU A 186 35.01 -6.57 -76.59
CA LEU A 186 36.23 -6.89 -77.33
C LEU A 186 35.96 -7.24 -78.80
N LEU A 187 34.89 -7.98 -79.08
CA LEU A 187 34.49 -8.34 -80.45
C LEU A 187 34.06 -7.10 -81.26
N GLU A 188 33.32 -6.18 -80.64
CA GLU A 188 32.93 -4.92 -81.30
C GLU A 188 34.12 -3.99 -81.54
N LYS A 189 35.12 -3.99 -80.64
CA LYS A 189 36.38 -3.28 -80.87
C LYS A 189 37.17 -3.87 -82.05
N ALA A 190 37.30 -5.19 -82.14
CA ALA A 190 38.00 -5.86 -83.23
C ALA A 190 37.32 -5.61 -84.59
N LYS A 191 35.98 -5.66 -84.66
CA LYS A 191 35.22 -5.32 -85.87
C LYS A 191 35.44 -3.88 -86.32
N LYS A 192 35.53 -2.95 -85.36
CA LYS A 192 35.81 -1.54 -85.64
C LYS A 192 37.22 -1.31 -86.18
N ASP A 193 38.22 -1.99 -85.62
CA ASP A 193 39.60 -1.87 -86.07
C ASP A 193 39.80 -2.47 -87.48
N VAL A 194 39.10 -3.57 -87.81
CA VAL A 194 39.08 -4.13 -89.18
C VAL A 194 38.38 -3.20 -90.17
N ALA A 195 37.26 -2.58 -89.78
CA ALA A 195 36.56 -1.61 -90.61
C ALA A 195 37.42 -0.36 -90.90
N ASP A 196 38.11 0.18 -89.89
CA ASP A 196 39.02 1.31 -90.06
C ASP A 196 40.23 0.97 -90.96
N SER A 197 40.71 -0.28 -90.92
CA SER A 197 41.78 -0.77 -91.79
C SER A 197 41.30 -0.92 -93.25
N ASN A 198 40.12 -1.51 -93.47
CA ASN A 198 39.53 -1.61 -94.81
C ASN A 198 39.22 -0.23 -95.41
N ASP A 199 38.72 0.72 -94.62
CA ASP A 199 38.48 2.10 -95.05
C ASP A 199 39.77 2.85 -95.42
N ARG A 200 40.90 2.47 -94.84
CA ARG A 200 42.23 3.00 -95.21
C ARG A 200 42.73 2.40 -96.52
N VAL A 201 42.54 1.09 -96.72
CA VAL A 201 42.89 0.41 -97.97
C VAL A 201 42.02 0.92 -99.11
N GLU A 202 40.71 1.09 -98.90
CA GLU A 202 39.80 1.61 -99.92
C GLU A 202 40.08 3.09 -100.25
N ARG A 203 40.45 3.92 -99.25
CA ARG A 203 40.93 5.29 -99.51
C ARG A 203 42.21 5.31 -100.33
N ASN A 204 43.16 4.41 -100.06
CA ASN A 204 44.40 4.30 -100.82
C ASN A 204 44.14 3.80 -102.25
N SER A 205 43.26 2.80 -102.44
CA SER A 205 42.86 2.32 -103.77
C SER A 205 42.14 3.40 -104.59
N ARG A 206 41.24 4.19 -103.97
CA ARG A 206 40.57 5.32 -104.64
C ARG A 206 41.52 6.48 -104.97
N SER A 207 42.63 6.62 -104.25
CA SER A 207 43.71 7.56 -104.61
C SER A 207 44.55 7.09 -105.80
N VAL A 208 44.61 5.78 -106.05
CA VAL A 208 45.28 5.18 -107.22
C VAL A 208 44.39 5.22 -108.47
N GLU A 209 43.07 4.97 -108.35
CA GLU A 209 42.13 5.07 -109.48
C GLU A 209 41.94 6.51 -110.01
N ASN A 210 42.21 7.53 -109.18
CA ASN A 210 42.11 8.95 -109.56
C ASN A 210 43.40 9.54 -110.17
N GLY A 211 44.35 8.70 -110.57
CA GLY A 211 45.38 9.07 -111.56
C GLY A 211 46.43 10.10 -111.12
N ASN A 212 46.81 10.14 -109.84
CA ASN A 212 47.78 11.13 -109.34
C ASN A 212 48.95 10.52 -108.54
N TRP A 213 49.44 9.34 -108.95
CA TRP A 213 50.60 8.68 -108.37
C TRP A 213 51.64 8.33 -109.45
N ASN A 214 52.75 9.07 -109.50
CA ASN A 214 53.84 8.92 -110.49
C ASN A 214 55.12 8.34 -109.85
N GLY A 215 54.98 7.42 -108.89
CA GLY A 215 56.11 7.00 -108.04
C GLY A 215 56.76 5.68 -108.41
N ILE A 216 56.03 4.74 -109.01
CA ILE A 216 56.47 3.35 -109.16
C ILE A 216 55.98 2.83 -110.52
N SER A 217 56.84 2.14 -111.27
CA SER A 217 56.45 1.58 -112.58
C SER A 217 55.44 0.45 -112.40
N LYS A 218 54.60 0.19 -113.41
CA LYS A 218 53.56 -0.87 -113.34
C LYS A 218 54.14 -2.25 -112.98
N ASP A 219 55.34 -2.55 -113.46
CA ASP A 219 56.05 -3.81 -113.16
C ASP A 219 56.55 -3.87 -111.69
N GLU A 220 56.86 -2.72 -111.08
CA GLU A 220 57.22 -2.62 -109.67
C GLU A 220 55.98 -2.59 -108.75
N GLU A 221 54.86 -2.04 -109.21
CA GLU A 221 53.57 -2.13 -108.53
C GLU A 221 53.06 -3.58 -108.48
N GLU A 222 53.20 -4.34 -109.57
CA GLU A 222 52.83 -5.76 -109.65
C GLU A 222 53.74 -6.60 -108.74
N LYS A 223 55.05 -6.32 -108.69
CA LYS A 223 55.96 -6.94 -107.71
C LYS A 223 55.60 -6.61 -106.26
N LEU A 224 55.17 -5.37 -105.97
CA LEU A 224 54.74 -4.97 -104.63
C LEU A 224 53.41 -5.63 -104.23
N ARG A 225 52.49 -5.78 -105.17
CA ARG A 225 51.25 -6.54 -104.97
C ARG A 225 51.53 -8.01 -104.70
N ASP A 226 52.34 -8.65 -105.52
CA ASP A 226 52.75 -10.05 -105.31
C ASP A 226 53.45 -10.21 -103.94
N HIS A 227 54.32 -9.27 -103.56
CA HIS A 227 54.99 -9.32 -102.25
C HIS A 227 54.05 -9.10 -101.07
N LEU A 228 53.04 -8.22 -101.21
CA LEU A 228 52.05 -7.96 -100.16
C LEU A 228 51.02 -9.10 -100.04
N GLU A 229 50.70 -9.77 -101.15
CA GLU A 229 49.84 -10.95 -101.17
C GLU A 229 50.56 -12.15 -100.53
N ASP A 230 51.86 -12.32 -100.80
CA ASP A 230 52.71 -13.36 -100.19
C ASP A 230 53.01 -13.09 -98.69
N VAL A 231 53.11 -11.81 -98.28
CA VAL A 231 53.18 -11.39 -96.86
C VAL A 231 51.84 -11.62 -96.15
N SER A 232 50.71 -11.37 -96.83
CA SER A 232 49.37 -11.68 -96.32
C SER A 232 49.18 -13.19 -96.09
N GLU A 233 49.62 -14.04 -97.03
CA GLU A 233 49.60 -15.50 -96.86
C GLU A 233 50.57 -15.99 -95.75
N SER A 234 51.72 -15.34 -95.57
CA SER A 234 52.65 -15.66 -94.47
C SER A 234 52.12 -15.25 -93.09
N ILE A 235 51.37 -14.14 -92.98
CA ILE A 235 50.70 -13.71 -91.74
C ILE A 235 49.60 -14.71 -91.33
N LEU A 236 48.94 -15.36 -92.30
CA LEU A 236 47.95 -16.42 -92.04
C LEU A 236 48.58 -17.76 -91.59
N ASN A 237 49.86 -18.02 -91.88
CA ASN A 237 50.57 -19.26 -91.54
C ASN A 237 51.53 -19.16 -90.33
N ASN A 238 51.64 -17.97 -89.71
CA ASN A 238 52.25 -17.75 -88.39
C ASN A 238 53.71 -18.24 -88.20
N ASP A 239 54.61 -17.92 -89.14
CA ASP A 239 56.06 -18.13 -89.00
C ASP A 239 56.81 -16.79 -88.82
N VAL A 240 56.99 -16.40 -87.55
CA VAL A 240 57.56 -15.11 -87.12
C VAL A 240 59.02 -14.91 -87.57
N SER A 241 59.76 -15.99 -87.85
CA SER A 241 61.19 -15.95 -88.18
C SER A 241 61.50 -15.53 -89.63
N VAL A 242 60.50 -15.58 -90.51
CA VAL A 242 60.58 -15.14 -91.92
C VAL A 242 60.21 -13.66 -92.05
N TRP A 243 59.34 -13.17 -91.15
CA TRP A 243 58.87 -11.79 -91.11
C TRP A 243 59.99 -10.80 -90.77
N GLU A 244 60.78 -11.06 -89.73
CA GLU A 244 61.89 -10.18 -89.33
C GLU A 244 62.99 -10.11 -90.39
N ARG A 245 63.25 -11.22 -91.11
CA ARG A 245 64.27 -11.27 -92.17
C ARG A 245 63.86 -10.46 -93.40
N LYS A 246 62.59 -10.53 -93.80
CA LYS A 246 62.06 -9.77 -94.94
C LYS A 246 61.83 -8.29 -94.59
N GLN A 247 61.52 -7.95 -93.34
CA GLN A 247 61.46 -6.55 -92.88
C GLN A 247 62.83 -5.88 -92.93
N GLU A 248 63.89 -6.62 -92.56
CA GLU A 248 65.27 -6.16 -92.65
C GLU A 248 65.74 -6.03 -94.12
N GLU A 249 65.34 -6.94 -95.01
CA GLU A 249 65.60 -6.80 -96.46
C GLU A 249 64.88 -5.59 -97.07
N ALA A 250 63.64 -5.31 -96.66
CA ALA A 250 62.91 -4.10 -97.06
C ALA A 250 63.55 -2.82 -96.49
N ARG A 251 64.07 -2.86 -95.26
CA ARG A 251 64.83 -1.77 -94.63
C ARG A 251 66.14 -1.50 -95.36
N ILE A 252 66.89 -2.54 -95.72
CA ILE A 252 68.15 -2.44 -96.50
C ILE A 252 67.88 -1.95 -97.93
N ALA A 253 66.79 -2.39 -98.56
CA ALA A 253 66.38 -1.87 -99.87
C ALA A 253 65.99 -0.39 -99.79
N TRP A 254 65.28 0.03 -98.72
CA TRP A 254 64.96 1.43 -98.47
C TRP A 254 66.22 2.27 -98.16
N GLU A 255 67.14 1.79 -97.33
CA GLU A 255 68.37 2.52 -96.98
C GLU A 255 69.32 2.68 -98.19
N ASN A 256 69.38 1.70 -99.10
CA ASN A 256 70.17 1.80 -100.34
C ASN A 256 69.57 2.72 -101.41
N VAL A 257 68.26 3.01 -101.37
CA VAL A 257 67.62 4.02 -102.21
C VAL A 257 67.98 5.45 -101.76
N PHE A 258 68.45 5.62 -100.52
CA PHE A 258 68.75 6.92 -99.90
C PHE A 258 70.26 7.26 -99.75
N THR A 259 71.16 6.50 -100.38
CA THR A 259 72.61 6.82 -100.36
C THR A 259 73.06 7.70 -101.53
N GLU A 260 73.40 8.94 -101.15
CA GLU A 260 74.48 9.85 -101.62
C GLU A 260 74.34 10.89 -102.75
N PRO A 261 73.35 10.90 -103.69
CA PRO A 261 73.07 12.13 -104.46
C PRO A 261 71.87 12.94 -103.94
N PHE A 262 70.95 12.35 -103.16
CA PHE A 262 69.65 12.97 -102.86
C PHE A 262 69.71 14.13 -101.84
N TRP A 263 70.59 14.04 -100.83
CA TRP A 263 70.61 15.03 -99.73
C TRP A 263 71.23 16.38 -100.11
N ASN A 264 72.06 16.45 -101.15
CA ASN A 264 72.68 17.69 -101.61
C ASN A 264 71.73 18.59 -102.43
N ASP A 265 70.56 18.10 -102.85
CA ASP A 265 69.54 18.91 -103.56
C ASP A 265 68.42 19.43 -102.61
N ILE A 266 68.31 18.89 -101.39
CA ILE A 266 67.29 19.27 -100.40
C ILE A 266 67.73 20.46 -99.52
N SER A 267 69.03 20.61 -99.26
CA SER A 267 69.56 21.72 -98.45
C SER A 267 69.39 23.10 -99.09
N ASN A 268 69.04 23.19 -100.38
CA ASN A 268 68.92 24.44 -101.13
C ASN A 268 67.48 24.91 -101.43
N ARG A 269 66.43 24.26 -100.90
CA ARG A 269 65.01 24.59 -101.24
C ARG A 269 64.14 25.18 -100.11
N GLY A 270 64.71 25.61 -98.97
CA GLY A 270 63.92 26.33 -97.95
C GLY A 270 62.91 25.47 -97.16
N TRP A 271 62.99 24.14 -97.26
CA TRP A 271 62.07 23.19 -96.61
C TRP A 271 62.21 23.14 -95.08
N GLU A 272 63.32 23.63 -94.52
CA GLU A 272 63.49 23.73 -93.06
C GLU A 272 62.45 24.68 -92.43
N LYS A 273 62.12 25.76 -93.14
CA LYS A 273 61.09 26.71 -92.71
C LYS A 273 59.70 26.08 -92.78
N GLU A 274 59.38 25.40 -93.88
CA GLU A 274 58.09 24.71 -94.03
C GLU A 274 57.91 23.54 -93.05
N TYR A 275 58.99 22.81 -92.73
CA TYR A 275 58.97 21.74 -91.73
C TYR A 275 58.77 22.30 -90.31
N LYS A 276 59.50 23.36 -89.93
CA LYS A 276 59.31 24.07 -88.64
C LYS A 276 57.90 24.66 -88.53
N ASP A 277 57.34 25.20 -89.61
CA ASP A 277 55.99 25.76 -89.66
C ASP A 277 54.90 24.68 -89.58
N SER A 278 55.11 23.52 -90.21
CA SER A 278 54.21 22.36 -90.13
C SER A 278 54.21 21.74 -88.74
N LEU A 279 55.40 21.54 -88.15
CA LEU A 279 55.56 21.01 -86.81
C LEU A 279 54.99 21.96 -85.76
N SER A 280 55.20 23.26 -85.91
CA SER A 280 54.60 24.30 -85.06
C SER A 280 53.07 24.28 -85.15
N ARG A 281 52.48 24.16 -86.35
CA ARG A 281 51.03 24.02 -86.52
C ARG A 281 50.48 22.77 -85.82
N LYS A 282 51.17 21.64 -85.95
CA LYS A 282 50.77 20.38 -85.31
C LYS A 282 50.86 20.45 -83.78
N LEU A 283 51.95 21.02 -83.25
CA LEU A 283 52.13 21.20 -81.81
C LEU A 283 51.15 22.23 -81.23
N ASN A 284 50.88 23.34 -81.93
CA ASN A 284 49.86 24.31 -81.53
C ASN A 284 48.46 23.69 -81.51
N SER A 285 48.10 22.92 -82.53
CA SER A 285 46.81 22.19 -82.58
C SER A 285 46.69 21.18 -81.43
N LYS A 286 47.78 20.45 -81.11
CA LYS A 286 47.83 19.53 -79.97
C LYS A 286 47.74 20.27 -78.63
N ASN A 287 48.40 21.42 -78.49
CA ASN A 287 48.34 22.26 -77.30
C ASN A 287 46.89 22.75 -77.05
N GLU A 288 46.22 23.27 -78.07
CA GLU A 288 44.82 23.70 -77.97
C GLU A 288 43.86 22.56 -77.63
N SER A 289 44.09 21.37 -78.20
CA SER A 289 43.31 20.18 -77.84
C SER A 289 43.51 19.79 -76.37
N LEU A 290 44.74 19.85 -75.84
CA LEU A 290 45.02 19.55 -74.44
C LEU A 290 44.46 20.61 -73.50
N LYS A 291 44.55 21.90 -73.85
CA LYS A 291 43.93 23.00 -73.09
C LYS A 291 42.41 22.85 -73.02
N THR A 292 41.79 22.45 -74.13
CA THR A 292 40.35 22.16 -74.18
C THR A 292 39.98 20.96 -73.31
N ALA A 293 40.80 19.90 -73.32
CA ALA A 293 40.61 18.73 -72.47
C ALA A 293 40.78 19.06 -70.97
N LEU A 294 41.79 19.87 -70.62
CA LEU A 294 42.02 20.35 -69.26
C LEU A 294 40.82 21.17 -68.76
N LYS A 295 40.35 22.16 -69.54
CA LYS A 295 39.16 22.97 -69.16
C LYS A 295 37.92 22.11 -68.93
N LYS A 296 37.70 21.07 -69.75
CA LYS A 296 36.58 20.13 -69.55
C LYS A 296 36.73 19.33 -68.27
N LEU A 297 37.96 18.91 -67.95
CA LEU A 297 38.26 18.17 -66.72
C LEU A 297 38.10 19.04 -65.48
N GLU A 298 38.67 20.25 -65.47
CA GLU A 298 38.50 21.25 -64.39
C GLU A 298 37.02 21.56 -64.17
N SER A 299 36.25 21.77 -65.24
CA SER A 299 34.81 22.01 -65.13
C SER A 299 34.05 20.81 -64.53
N LYS A 300 34.49 19.58 -64.79
CA LYS A 300 33.88 18.38 -64.23
C LYS A 300 34.23 18.25 -62.74
N ASN A 301 35.51 18.37 -62.40
CA ASN A 301 36.01 18.26 -61.03
C ASN A 301 35.40 19.35 -60.13
N ASN A 302 35.40 20.61 -60.57
CA ASN A 302 34.79 21.71 -59.83
C ASN A 302 33.27 21.50 -59.63
N LYS A 303 32.58 20.92 -60.61
CA LYS A 303 31.15 20.62 -60.47
C LYS A 303 30.89 19.55 -59.41
N GLU A 304 31.75 18.53 -59.36
CA GLU A 304 31.67 17.45 -58.37
C GLU A 304 31.98 17.95 -56.96
N ILE A 305 33.07 18.70 -56.78
CA ILE A 305 33.44 19.33 -55.50
C ILE A 305 32.31 20.26 -55.01
N ASN A 306 31.78 21.11 -55.89
CA ASN A 306 30.70 22.03 -55.53
C ASN A 306 29.41 21.29 -55.14
N LEU A 307 29.08 20.18 -55.82
CA LEU A 307 27.89 19.40 -55.51
C LEU A 307 28.01 18.74 -54.13
N VAL A 308 29.16 18.12 -53.85
CA VAL A 308 29.43 17.46 -52.56
C VAL A 308 29.47 18.49 -51.43
N SER A 309 30.18 19.60 -51.63
CA SER A 309 30.25 20.71 -50.67
C SER A 309 28.87 21.31 -50.38
N ALA A 310 28.05 21.54 -51.41
CA ALA A 310 26.69 22.04 -51.21
C ALA A 310 25.81 21.05 -50.44
N SER A 311 25.94 19.75 -50.70
CA SER A 311 25.21 18.69 -50.00
C SER A 311 25.60 18.63 -48.52
N HIS A 312 26.91 18.61 -48.22
CA HIS A 312 27.43 18.60 -46.85
C HIS A 312 26.97 19.84 -46.07
N ASN A 313 27.13 21.04 -46.65
CA ASN A 313 26.71 22.29 -46.03
C ASN A 313 25.20 22.35 -45.77
N SER A 314 24.39 21.83 -46.70
CA SER A 314 22.94 21.77 -46.51
C SER A 314 22.56 20.85 -45.34
N TYR A 315 23.21 19.69 -45.23
CA TYR A 315 22.94 18.74 -44.16
C TYR A 315 23.39 19.27 -42.79
N LEU A 316 24.61 19.81 -42.68
CA LEU A 316 25.10 20.43 -41.45
C LEU A 316 24.21 21.59 -41.00
N LYS A 317 23.70 22.40 -41.94
CA LYS A 317 22.77 23.49 -41.63
C LYS A 317 21.48 22.98 -41.01
N ILE A 318 20.92 21.87 -41.51
CA ILE A 318 19.72 21.25 -40.94
C ILE A 318 20.01 20.80 -39.51
N LEU A 319 21.07 20.02 -39.31
CA LEU A 319 21.44 19.50 -37.97
C LEU A 319 21.69 20.62 -36.96
N LYS A 320 22.46 21.66 -37.33
CA LYS A 320 22.71 22.81 -36.46
C LYS A 320 21.42 23.56 -36.14
N SER A 321 20.50 23.69 -37.10
CA SER A 321 19.21 24.35 -36.87
C SER A 321 18.26 23.56 -35.96
N GLU A 322 18.25 22.23 -36.09
CA GLU A 322 17.49 21.33 -35.22
C GLU A 322 18.04 21.35 -33.79
N LEU A 323 19.37 21.26 -33.63
CA LEU A 323 20.03 21.37 -32.34
C LEU A 323 19.70 22.69 -31.62
N GLU A 324 19.78 23.82 -32.33
CA GLU A 324 19.44 25.14 -31.79
C GLU A 324 17.96 25.27 -31.40
N ALA A 325 17.06 24.66 -32.19
CA ALA A 325 15.64 24.65 -31.86
C ALA A 325 15.37 23.84 -30.58
N ASP A 326 16.01 22.67 -30.45
CA ASP A 326 15.89 21.81 -29.27
C ASP A 326 16.47 22.49 -28.03
N LYS A 327 17.68 23.10 -28.13
CA LYS A 327 18.29 23.87 -27.03
C LYS A 327 17.37 24.96 -26.51
N ARG A 328 16.83 25.80 -27.41
CA ARG A 328 15.90 26.88 -27.03
C ARG A 328 14.62 26.35 -26.40
N SER A 329 14.09 25.24 -26.89
CA SER A 329 12.89 24.59 -26.33
C SER A 329 13.14 24.14 -24.90
N PHE A 330 14.24 23.42 -24.63
CA PHE A 330 14.57 22.94 -23.29
C PHE A 330 14.95 24.06 -22.33
N GLU A 331 15.68 25.09 -22.79
CA GLU A 331 15.97 26.28 -21.99
C GLU A 331 14.70 27.04 -21.59
N ALA A 332 13.74 27.18 -22.50
CA ALA A 332 12.44 27.78 -22.20
C ALA A 332 11.65 26.96 -21.17
N GLN A 333 11.64 25.63 -21.31
CA GLN A 333 11.01 24.73 -20.34
C GLN A 333 11.69 24.78 -18.97
N LYS A 334 13.02 24.88 -18.93
CA LYS A 334 13.79 25.04 -17.70
C LYS A 334 13.43 26.34 -17.00
N ALA A 335 13.40 27.46 -17.72
CA ALA A 335 13.05 28.76 -17.16
C ALA A 335 11.60 28.81 -16.63
N ASP A 336 10.64 28.20 -17.33
CA ASP A 336 9.25 28.08 -16.87
C ASP A 336 9.15 27.23 -15.58
N ASN A 337 9.86 26.10 -15.52
CA ASN A 337 9.90 25.25 -14.33
C ASN A 337 10.57 25.95 -13.15
N GLU A 338 11.68 26.67 -13.35
CA GLU A 338 12.35 27.46 -12.31
C GLU A 338 11.45 28.57 -11.76
N SER A 339 10.70 29.26 -12.63
CA SER A 339 9.69 30.25 -12.24
C SER A 339 8.59 29.64 -11.37
N LYS A 340 8.04 28.48 -11.77
CA LYS A 340 7.03 27.75 -10.98
C LYS A 340 7.59 27.27 -9.63
N LEU A 341 8.82 26.76 -9.62
CA LEU A 341 9.50 26.33 -8.39
C LEU A 341 9.73 27.49 -7.42
N ALA A 342 10.09 28.68 -7.93
CA ALA A 342 10.22 29.88 -7.12
C ALA A 342 8.89 30.27 -6.48
N VAL A 343 7.79 30.29 -7.24
CA VAL A 343 6.44 30.60 -6.73
C VAL A 343 5.98 29.58 -5.69
N ILE A 344 6.20 28.28 -5.91
CA ILE A 344 5.80 27.23 -4.95
C ILE A 344 6.69 27.27 -3.70
N SER A 345 7.99 27.48 -3.86
CA SER A 345 8.91 27.63 -2.72
C SER A 345 8.57 28.87 -1.90
N GLU A 346 8.23 29.98 -2.55
CA GLU A 346 7.70 31.16 -1.88
C GLU A 346 6.39 30.84 -1.15
N LYS A 347 5.43 30.13 -1.74
CA LYS A 347 4.19 29.73 -1.02
C LYS A 347 4.44 28.81 0.18
N LEU A 348 5.47 27.97 0.11
CA LEU A 348 5.90 27.10 1.20
C LEU A 348 6.67 27.88 2.29
N GLU A 349 7.45 28.91 1.92
CA GLU A 349 8.30 29.71 2.81
C GLU A 349 7.61 30.97 3.38
N ASN A 350 6.86 31.73 2.57
CA ASN A 350 5.99 32.88 2.96
C ASN A 350 4.71 32.38 3.63
N SER A 351 4.94 31.68 4.72
CA SER A 351 4.05 30.67 5.25
C SER A 351 2.97 31.23 6.18
N ASP A 352 2.14 32.15 5.69
CA ASP A 352 0.87 32.42 6.37
C ASP A 352 0.11 31.10 6.64
N THR A 353 0.22 30.12 5.74
CA THR A 353 -0.34 28.77 5.91
C THR A 353 0.40 27.91 6.94
N ASN A 354 1.75 27.79 6.92
CA ASN A 354 2.45 27.01 7.98
C ASN A 354 2.34 27.68 9.34
N LYS A 355 2.41 29.02 9.38
CA LYS A 355 2.22 29.79 10.60
C LYS A 355 0.82 29.56 11.15
N LYS A 356 -0.25 29.70 10.35
CA LYS A 356 -1.63 29.37 10.76
C LYS A 356 -1.79 27.92 11.21
N ALA A 357 -1.16 26.96 10.52
CA ALA A 357 -1.18 25.56 10.93
C ALA A 357 -0.50 25.35 12.29
N SER A 358 0.65 25.99 12.52
CA SER A 358 1.36 25.94 13.81
C SER A 358 0.60 26.63 14.94
N GLU A 359 -0.04 27.77 14.66
CA GLU A 359 -0.89 28.49 15.59
C GLU A 359 -2.14 27.69 15.96
N LEU A 360 -2.80 27.06 14.97
CA LEU A 360 -3.92 26.15 15.20
C LEU A 360 -3.50 24.95 16.05
N LYS A 361 -2.33 24.36 15.79
CA LYS A 361 -1.82 23.24 16.58
C LYS A 361 -1.57 23.64 18.04
N SER A 362 -1.01 24.82 18.27
CA SER A 362 -0.84 25.37 19.62
C SER A 362 -2.19 25.60 20.30
N LEU A 363 -3.14 26.23 19.61
CA LEU A 363 -4.47 26.49 20.14
C LEU A 363 -5.23 25.20 20.47
N ILE A 364 -5.12 24.17 19.63
CA ILE A 364 -5.69 22.84 19.88
C ILE A 364 -5.07 22.21 21.13
N ALA A 365 -3.75 22.38 21.35
CA ALA A 365 -3.09 21.89 22.56
C ALA A 365 -3.63 22.60 23.82
N ASP A 366 -3.72 23.94 23.79
CA ASP A 366 -4.25 24.75 24.89
C ASP A 366 -5.72 24.37 25.21
N LEU A 367 -6.56 24.22 24.18
CA LEU A 367 -7.95 23.80 24.34
C LEU A 367 -8.08 22.39 24.91
N ASN A 368 -7.20 21.46 24.53
CA ASN A 368 -7.18 20.10 25.09
C ASN A 368 -6.79 20.11 26.57
N GLU A 369 -5.84 20.95 26.98
CA GLU A 369 -5.47 21.08 28.40
C GLU A 369 -6.66 21.60 29.22
N LEU A 370 -7.37 22.62 28.70
CA LEU A 370 -8.60 23.11 29.31
C LEU A 370 -9.67 22.02 29.39
N LEU A 371 -9.87 21.24 28.32
CA LEU A 371 -10.83 20.13 28.29
C LEU A 371 -10.52 19.08 29.37
N ILE A 372 -9.24 18.73 29.54
CA ILE A 372 -8.79 17.78 30.57
C ILE A 372 -9.11 18.34 31.97
N SER A 373 -8.78 19.61 32.23
CA SER A 373 -9.08 20.25 33.51
C SER A 373 -10.58 20.29 33.78
N SER A 374 -11.39 20.69 32.79
CA SER A 374 -12.85 20.74 32.93
C SER A 374 -13.46 19.35 33.16
N LYS A 375 -12.96 18.30 32.50
CA LYS A 375 -13.39 16.92 32.76
C LYS A 375 -13.02 16.44 34.16
N ALA A 376 -11.85 16.81 34.67
CA ALA A 376 -11.44 16.49 36.03
C ALA A 376 -12.35 17.17 37.08
N ASP A 377 -12.66 18.45 36.89
CA ASP A 377 -13.58 19.19 37.76
C ASP A 377 -15.00 18.62 37.70
N PHE A 378 -15.50 18.29 36.50
CA PHE A 378 -16.78 17.62 36.30
C PHE A 378 -16.87 16.29 37.07
N ASN A 379 -15.84 15.44 36.95
CA ASN A 379 -15.83 14.14 37.63
C ASN A 379 -15.86 14.31 39.16
N LYS A 380 -15.08 15.25 39.69
CA LYS A 380 -15.06 15.54 41.12
C LYS A 380 -16.42 16.01 41.63
N LEU A 381 -17.10 16.88 40.89
CA LEU A 381 -18.47 17.32 41.22
C LEU A 381 -19.46 16.16 41.14
N SER A 382 -19.35 15.33 40.10
CA SER A 382 -20.20 14.14 39.91
C SER A 382 -20.05 13.15 41.05
N ASP A 383 -18.82 12.86 41.50
CA ASP A 383 -18.53 11.98 42.64
C ASP A 383 -19.17 12.51 43.93
N ASN A 384 -19.06 13.81 44.19
CA ASN A 384 -19.71 14.45 45.34
C ASN A 384 -21.24 14.31 45.29
N VAL A 385 -21.85 14.58 44.14
CA VAL A 385 -23.30 14.45 43.94
C VAL A 385 -23.75 13.01 44.14
N ASN A 386 -23.03 12.05 43.56
CA ASN A 386 -23.31 10.62 43.71
C ASN A 386 -23.21 10.16 45.17
N TYR A 387 -22.19 10.63 45.91
CA TYR A 387 -22.04 10.33 47.34
C TYR A 387 -23.22 10.86 48.16
N ILE A 388 -23.65 12.09 47.89
CA ILE A 388 -24.78 12.70 48.61
C ILE A 388 -26.10 12.00 48.28
N GLU A 389 -26.34 11.62 47.02
CA GLU A 389 -27.51 10.83 46.63
C GLU A 389 -27.51 9.45 47.30
N TRP A 390 -26.35 8.80 47.39
CA TRP A 390 -26.19 7.56 48.14
C TRP A 390 -26.52 7.76 49.63
N LEU A 391 -26.01 8.81 50.27
CA LEU A 391 -26.33 9.15 51.66
C LEU A 391 -27.84 9.39 51.87
N MET A 392 -28.50 10.09 50.94
CA MET A 392 -29.95 10.32 50.99
C MET A 392 -30.71 8.98 50.97
N ASN A 393 -30.39 8.10 50.04
CA ASN A 393 -31.02 6.78 49.92
C ASN A 393 -30.75 5.90 51.15
N TYR A 394 -29.52 5.92 51.66
CA TYR A 394 -29.15 5.20 52.88
C TYR A 394 -29.92 5.74 54.10
N GLY A 395 -30.04 7.06 54.24
CA GLY A 395 -30.83 7.69 55.29
C GLY A 395 -32.34 7.40 55.20
N LEU A 396 -32.90 7.24 54.00
CA LEU A 396 -34.28 6.77 53.81
C LEU A 396 -34.45 5.33 54.31
N LYS A 397 -33.51 4.44 53.98
CA LYS A 397 -33.51 3.06 54.45
C LYS A 397 -33.41 2.98 55.98
N LEU A 398 -32.48 3.71 56.59
CA LEU A 398 -32.33 3.76 58.05
C LEU A 398 -33.61 4.23 58.75
N ARG A 399 -34.30 5.23 58.20
CA ARG A 399 -35.59 5.70 58.76
C ARG A 399 -36.68 4.63 58.68
N SER A 400 -36.75 3.88 57.57
CA SER A 400 -37.69 2.76 57.42
C SER A 400 -37.39 1.62 58.40
N ASP A 401 -36.11 1.26 58.55
CA ASP A 401 -35.67 0.24 59.50
C ASP A 401 -35.95 0.68 60.95
N LYS A 402 -35.67 1.95 61.28
CA LYS A 402 -35.95 2.55 62.60
C LYS A 402 -37.44 2.53 62.92
N GLU A 403 -38.30 2.88 61.97
CA GLU A 403 -39.76 2.86 62.16
C GLU A 403 -40.27 1.43 62.40
N THR A 404 -39.77 0.46 61.64
CA THR A 404 -40.12 -0.95 61.78
C THR A 404 -39.69 -1.49 63.15
N GLU A 405 -38.44 -1.22 63.53
CA GLU A 405 -37.89 -1.62 64.82
C GLU A 405 -38.63 -0.95 66.00
N GLY A 406 -39.00 0.34 65.86
CA GLY A 406 -39.77 1.08 66.84
C GLY A 406 -41.17 0.50 67.05
N LYS A 407 -41.84 0.06 65.96
CA LYS A 407 -43.12 -0.64 66.03
C LYS A 407 -43.01 -1.99 66.76
N GLU A 408 -41.98 -2.77 66.48
CA GLU A 408 -41.75 -4.05 67.18
C GLU A 408 -41.41 -3.84 68.66
N LEU A 409 -40.54 -2.89 68.99
CA LEU A 409 -40.23 -2.52 70.37
C LEU A 409 -41.49 -2.11 71.15
N GLN A 410 -42.37 -1.32 70.52
CA GLN A 410 -43.64 -0.91 71.13
C GLN A 410 -44.57 -2.11 71.39
N LYS A 411 -44.71 -3.04 70.43
CA LYS A 411 -45.50 -4.27 70.62
C LYS A 411 -44.99 -5.11 71.78
N ILE A 412 -43.67 -5.32 71.88
CA ILE A 412 -43.08 -6.13 72.96
C ILE A 412 -43.28 -5.43 74.31
N LYS A 413 -43.10 -4.11 74.38
CA LYS A 413 -43.39 -3.33 75.60
C LYS A 413 -44.85 -3.47 76.03
N GLU A 414 -45.79 -3.41 75.10
CA GLU A 414 -47.21 -3.60 75.39
C GLU A 414 -47.53 -5.02 75.89
N VAL A 415 -46.89 -6.04 75.32
CA VAL A 415 -47.02 -7.43 75.79
C VAL A 415 -46.47 -7.58 77.21
N LEU A 416 -45.27 -7.04 77.48
CA LEU A 416 -44.64 -7.07 78.80
C LEU A 416 -45.50 -6.31 79.84
N GLU A 417 -46.02 -5.14 79.49
CA GLU A 417 -46.93 -4.36 80.35
C GLU A 417 -48.22 -5.12 80.64
N LYS A 418 -48.87 -5.71 79.62
CA LYS A 418 -50.05 -6.56 79.83
C LYS A 418 -49.73 -7.76 80.74
N TYR A 419 -48.56 -8.37 80.57
CA TYR A 419 -48.11 -9.50 81.39
C TYR A 419 -47.92 -9.09 82.87
N LYS A 420 -47.31 -7.91 83.10
CA LYS A 420 -47.12 -7.33 84.44
C LYS A 420 -48.46 -6.87 85.06
N GLN A 421 -49.31 -6.17 84.32
CA GLN A 421 -50.59 -5.63 84.81
C GLN A 421 -51.61 -6.72 85.13
N ALA A 422 -51.69 -7.76 84.30
CA ALA A 422 -52.55 -8.91 84.57
C ALA A 422 -52.00 -9.78 85.71
N LYS A 423 -50.90 -9.36 86.36
CA LYS A 423 -50.24 -10.04 87.47
C LYS A 423 -50.04 -11.52 87.14
N ILE A 424 -49.74 -11.84 85.88
CA ILE A 424 -49.74 -13.24 85.38
C ILE A 424 -48.67 -14.04 86.12
N GLU A 425 -47.49 -13.46 86.30
CA GLU A 425 -46.43 -14.05 87.10
C GLU A 425 -46.88 -14.28 88.56
N GLU A 426 -47.42 -13.26 89.22
CA GLU A 426 -47.89 -13.36 90.62
C GLU A 426 -49.04 -14.38 90.77
N ASN A 427 -49.98 -14.41 89.83
CA ASN A 427 -51.12 -15.32 89.82
C ASN A 427 -50.68 -16.77 89.58
N LYS A 428 -49.82 -17.01 88.57
CA LYS A 428 -49.24 -18.35 88.31
C LYS A 428 -48.41 -18.83 89.51
N ILE A 429 -47.58 -17.97 90.10
CA ILE A 429 -46.80 -18.31 91.30
C ILE A 429 -47.72 -18.60 92.49
N SER A 430 -48.77 -17.79 92.70
CA SER A 430 -49.77 -18.00 93.75
C SER A 430 -50.54 -19.31 93.58
N GLU A 431 -50.90 -19.69 92.36
CA GLU A 431 -51.51 -21.00 92.07
C GLU A 431 -50.56 -22.17 92.37
N ILE A 432 -49.28 -22.04 91.99
CA ILE A 432 -48.24 -23.03 92.31
C ILE A 432 -48.06 -23.14 93.83
N ASP A 433 -47.97 -22.02 94.54
CA ASP A 433 -47.83 -21.95 96.00
C ASP A 433 -49.04 -22.56 96.71
N LYS A 434 -50.26 -22.25 96.25
CA LYS A 434 -51.47 -22.84 96.80
C LYS A 434 -51.51 -24.35 96.62
N LYS A 435 -51.15 -24.85 95.42
CA LYS A 435 -51.06 -26.29 95.15
C LYS A 435 -50.00 -26.96 96.03
N TYR A 436 -48.87 -26.30 96.25
CA TYR A 436 -47.83 -26.74 97.17
C TYR A 436 -48.35 -26.82 98.60
N ASP A 437 -48.99 -25.76 99.11
CA ASP A 437 -49.53 -25.71 100.47
C ASP A 437 -50.60 -26.79 100.70
N ASP A 438 -51.51 -26.99 99.74
CA ASP A 438 -52.53 -28.04 99.78
C ASP A 438 -51.90 -29.44 99.83
N ASN A 439 -50.84 -29.67 99.05
CA ASN A 439 -50.11 -30.92 99.03
C ASN A 439 -49.34 -31.16 100.34
N VAL A 440 -48.64 -30.14 100.84
CA VAL A 440 -47.88 -30.19 102.10
C VAL A 440 -48.81 -30.43 103.29
N LYS A 441 -50.00 -29.83 103.29
CA LYS A 441 -51.01 -30.04 104.34
C LYS A 441 -51.50 -31.50 104.35
N LYS A 442 -51.84 -32.07 103.20
CA LYS A 442 -52.22 -33.50 103.11
C LYS A 442 -51.08 -34.41 103.57
N LEU A 443 -49.84 -34.08 103.17
CA LEU A 443 -48.65 -34.81 103.58
C LEU A 443 -48.39 -34.73 105.08
N SER A 444 -48.58 -33.56 105.70
CA SER A 444 -48.37 -33.38 107.14
C SER A 444 -49.45 -34.11 107.96
N GLU A 445 -50.69 -34.15 107.49
CA GLU A 445 -51.76 -34.97 108.08
C GLU A 445 -51.39 -36.46 108.05
N LEU A 446 -50.95 -36.97 106.89
CA LEU A 446 -50.47 -38.35 106.74
C LEU A 446 -49.23 -38.65 107.60
N LEU A 447 -48.27 -37.73 107.64
CA LEU A 447 -47.06 -37.88 108.45
C LEU A 447 -47.40 -37.93 109.94
N THR A 448 -48.37 -37.14 110.38
CA THR A 448 -48.81 -37.10 111.79
C THR A 448 -49.58 -38.36 112.15
N SER A 449 -50.44 -38.87 111.26
CA SER A 449 -51.12 -40.15 111.48
C SER A 449 -50.12 -41.30 111.55
N GLU A 450 -49.15 -41.36 110.64
CA GLU A 450 -48.14 -42.42 110.65
C GLU A 450 -47.20 -42.33 111.86
N LYS A 451 -46.78 -41.12 112.26
CA LYS A 451 -46.01 -40.94 113.51
C LYS A 451 -46.81 -41.37 114.74
N THR A 452 -48.12 -41.10 114.78
CA THR A 452 -48.98 -41.53 115.88
C THR A 452 -49.17 -43.06 115.91
N ASN A 453 -49.35 -43.69 114.75
CA ASN A 453 -49.47 -45.14 114.64
C ASN A 453 -48.16 -45.85 115.03
N LYS A 454 -47.02 -45.28 114.62
CA LYS A 454 -45.70 -45.73 115.06
C LYS A 454 -45.58 -45.68 116.59
N VAL A 455 -45.95 -44.56 117.23
CA VAL A 455 -45.91 -44.44 118.71
C VAL A 455 -46.82 -45.45 119.39
N LYS A 456 -48.06 -45.64 118.90
CA LYS A 456 -48.97 -46.67 119.43
C LYS A 456 -48.39 -48.08 119.32
N SER A 457 -47.73 -48.37 118.20
CA SER A 457 -47.06 -49.65 117.96
C SER A 457 -45.86 -49.80 118.90
N GLU A 458 -45.09 -48.74 119.15
CA GLU A 458 -43.98 -48.70 120.13
C GLU A 458 -44.49 -48.93 121.57
N GLU A 459 -45.56 -48.25 121.99
CA GLU A 459 -46.18 -48.40 123.30
C GLU A 459 -46.73 -49.83 123.49
N SER A 460 -47.43 -50.35 122.49
CA SER A 460 -47.95 -51.73 122.49
C SER A 460 -46.80 -52.74 122.56
N LEU A 461 -45.75 -52.55 121.76
CA LEU A 461 -44.56 -53.40 121.77
C LEU A 461 -43.86 -53.38 123.14
N SER A 462 -43.77 -52.22 123.78
CA SER A 462 -43.22 -52.10 125.14
C SER A 462 -44.08 -52.84 126.16
N SER A 463 -45.40 -52.66 126.13
CA SER A 463 -46.35 -53.36 126.99
C SER A 463 -46.26 -54.88 126.83
N TYR A 464 -46.22 -55.39 125.59
CA TYR A 464 -46.11 -56.83 125.33
C TYR A 464 -44.76 -57.39 125.74
N LYS A 465 -43.67 -56.62 125.64
CA LYS A 465 -42.35 -57.02 126.17
C LYS A 465 -42.37 -57.12 127.69
N GLU A 466 -42.96 -56.14 128.38
CA GLU A 466 -43.13 -56.16 129.83
C GLU A 466 -44.03 -57.31 130.29
N GLU A 467 -45.14 -57.57 129.59
CA GLU A 467 -46.01 -58.73 129.86
C GLU A 467 -45.30 -60.06 129.63
N LEU A 468 -44.48 -60.17 128.57
CA LEU A 468 -43.69 -61.36 128.29
C LEU A 468 -42.63 -61.59 129.38
N GLU A 469 -41.94 -60.53 129.82
CA GLU A 469 -41.00 -60.60 130.95
C GLU A 469 -41.70 -61.01 132.25
N PHE A 470 -42.90 -60.48 132.51
CA PHE A 470 -43.71 -60.88 133.67
C PHE A 470 -44.17 -62.34 133.57
N TYR A 471 -44.60 -62.78 132.38
CA TYR A 471 -45.02 -64.15 132.11
C TYR A 471 -43.88 -65.14 132.33
N ASP A 472 -42.69 -64.85 131.76
CA ASP A 472 -41.47 -65.65 131.89
C ASP A 472 -41.01 -65.74 133.36
N LYS A 473 -41.10 -64.63 134.10
CA LYS A 473 -40.62 -64.53 135.49
C LYS A 473 -41.56 -65.12 136.54
N PHE A 474 -42.87 -65.08 136.33
CA PHE A 474 -43.86 -65.42 137.36
C PHE A 474 -44.92 -66.44 136.90
N SER A 475 -45.59 -66.18 135.77
CA SER A 475 -46.80 -66.94 135.38
C SER A 475 -46.50 -68.35 134.89
N MET A 476 -45.40 -68.55 134.17
CA MET A 476 -45.01 -69.86 133.61
C MET A 476 -44.77 -70.93 134.69
N TYR A 477 -44.42 -70.52 135.92
CA TYR A 477 -44.15 -71.42 137.05
C TYR A 477 -45.36 -71.58 138.00
N LEU A 478 -46.30 -70.63 138.00
CA LEU A 478 -47.43 -70.60 138.94
C LEU A 478 -48.74 -71.14 138.35
N PHE A 479 -48.95 -71.04 137.03
CA PHE A 479 -50.19 -71.42 136.36
C PHE A 479 -49.93 -72.10 135.00
N PRO A 480 -49.50 -73.38 134.97
CA PRO A 480 -49.15 -74.07 133.73
C PRO A 480 -50.33 -74.30 132.75
N ASP A 481 -51.58 -74.23 133.22
CA ASP A 481 -52.79 -74.45 132.41
C ASP A 481 -53.47 -73.15 131.90
N SER A 482 -52.77 -72.00 131.92
CA SER A 482 -53.36 -70.75 131.41
C SER A 482 -53.45 -70.76 129.87
N GLU A 483 -54.58 -70.32 129.29
CA GLU A 483 -54.82 -70.19 127.84
C GLU A 483 -53.81 -69.29 127.09
N LYS A 484 -52.94 -68.58 127.81
CA LYS A 484 -51.90 -67.71 127.24
C LYS A 484 -50.57 -68.46 127.14
N SER A 485 -50.11 -68.72 125.91
CA SER A 485 -48.82 -69.35 125.57
C SER A 485 -47.73 -68.30 125.32
N TYR A 486 -46.47 -68.63 125.65
CA TYR A 486 -45.27 -67.83 125.34
C TYR A 486 -45.17 -67.47 123.84
N GLU A 487 -45.60 -68.37 122.95
CA GLU A 487 -45.58 -68.16 121.49
C GLU A 487 -46.50 -67.02 121.06
N VAL A 488 -47.66 -66.85 121.72
CA VAL A 488 -48.63 -65.77 121.42
C VAL A 488 -48.01 -64.39 121.66
N TYR A 489 -47.19 -64.26 122.70
CA TYR A 489 -46.48 -63.02 123.01
C TYR A 489 -45.37 -62.73 121.99
N LEU A 490 -44.60 -63.75 121.59
CA LEU A 490 -43.55 -63.64 120.57
C LEU A 490 -44.12 -63.27 119.20
N ASP A 491 -45.20 -63.90 118.78
CA ASP A 491 -45.87 -63.60 117.51
C ASP A 491 -46.36 -62.16 117.48
N LYS A 492 -46.97 -61.69 118.58
CA LYS A 492 -47.43 -60.29 118.68
C LYS A 492 -46.27 -59.29 118.69
N ILE A 493 -45.15 -59.63 119.34
CA ILE A 493 -43.93 -58.82 119.31
C ILE A 493 -43.34 -58.75 117.90
N ASN A 494 -43.31 -59.86 117.15
CA ASN A 494 -42.81 -59.90 115.77
C ASN A 494 -43.71 -59.09 114.84
N GLU A 495 -45.03 -59.28 114.92
CA GLU A 495 -46.04 -58.52 114.16
C GLU A 495 -45.88 -57.01 114.41
N LEU A 496 -45.82 -56.58 115.67
CA LEU A 496 -45.62 -55.18 116.03
C LEU A 496 -44.25 -54.64 115.58
N THR A 497 -43.22 -55.48 115.52
CA THR A 497 -41.89 -55.08 115.02
C THR A 497 -41.91 -54.87 113.51
N GLU A 498 -42.59 -55.73 112.75
CA GLU A 498 -42.80 -55.58 111.31
C GLU A 498 -43.66 -54.35 110.99
N GLU A 499 -44.74 -54.13 111.74
CA GLU A 499 -45.57 -52.92 111.64
C GLU A 499 -44.75 -51.64 111.89
N LEU A 500 -43.88 -51.65 112.90
CA LEU A 500 -43.03 -50.50 113.25
C LEU A 500 -42.00 -50.20 112.16
N GLU A 501 -41.41 -51.23 111.54
CA GLU A 501 -40.50 -51.05 110.40
C GLU A 501 -41.24 -50.54 109.15
N SER A 502 -42.45 -51.04 108.90
CA SER A 502 -43.35 -50.52 107.87
C SER A 502 -43.67 -49.04 108.10
N HIS A 503 -44.04 -48.65 109.32
CA HIS A 503 -44.31 -47.25 109.67
C HIS A 503 -43.06 -46.37 109.50
N LYS A 504 -41.86 -46.84 109.86
CA LYS A 504 -40.61 -46.09 109.61
C LYS A 504 -40.36 -45.88 108.11
N SER A 505 -40.55 -46.92 107.29
CA SER A 505 -40.39 -46.82 105.85
C SER A 505 -41.38 -45.80 105.26
N GLN A 506 -42.65 -45.89 105.64
CA GLN A 506 -43.69 -44.96 105.20
C GLN A 506 -43.40 -43.52 105.62
N ILE A 507 -42.93 -43.29 106.85
CA ILE A 507 -42.50 -41.95 107.31
C ILE A 507 -41.35 -41.44 106.43
N SER A 508 -40.34 -42.26 106.14
CA SER A 508 -39.22 -41.89 105.28
C SER A 508 -39.67 -41.56 103.85
N ASP A 509 -40.56 -42.36 103.27
CA ASP A 509 -41.10 -42.13 101.93
C ASP A 509 -41.92 -40.83 101.85
N LEU A 510 -42.73 -40.55 102.88
CA LEU A 510 -43.47 -39.29 103.01
C LEU A 510 -42.53 -38.09 103.18
N GLU A 511 -41.45 -38.22 103.95
CA GLU A 511 -40.44 -37.16 104.10
C GLU A 511 -39.70 -36.88 102.78
N ASN A 512 -39.37 -37.92 102.00
CA ASN A 512 -38.78 -37.78 100.67
C ASN A 512 -39.76 -37.14 99.66
N LEU A 513 -41.02 -37.55 99.66
CA LEU A 513 -42.05 -36.98 98.79
C LEU A 513 -42.25 -35.47 99.04
N LYS A 514 -42.12 -35.03 100.29
CA LYS A 514 -42.15 -33.61 100.64
C LYS A 514 -41.01 -32.83 99.98
N ILE A 515 -39.79 -33.38 99.96
CA ILE A 515 -38.62 -32.78 99.31
C ILE A 515 -38.83 -32.72 97.78
N GLU A 516 -39.39 -33.77 97.18
CA GLU A 516 -39.72 -33.84 95.74
C GLU A 516 -40.69 -32.71 95.34
N ILE A 517 -41.77 -32.55 96.11
CA ILE A 517 -42.79 -31.51 95.90
C ILE A 517 -42.20 -30.10 96.03
N GLU A 518 -41.26 -29.89 96.96
CA GLU A 518 -40.55 -28.62 97.09
C GLU A 518 -39.64 -28.32 95.88
N LYS A 519 -38.96 -29.33 95.33
CA LYS A 519 -38.18 -29.19 94.09
C LYS A 519 -39.08 -28.86 92.89
N GLU A 520 -40.21 -29.54 92.74
CA GLU A 520 -41.17 -29.30 91.66
C GLU A 520 -41.74 -27.87 91.71
N ARG A 521 -42.08 -27.39 92.92
CA ARG A 521 -42.47 -25.99 93.16
C ARG A 521 -41.40 -25.02 92.65
N ASN A 522 -40.16 -25.19 93.11
CA ASN A 522 -39.06 -24.28 92.78
C ASN A 522 -38.73 -24.28 91.27
N SER A 523 -38.79 -25.45 90.63
CA SER A 523 -38.62 -25.58 89.17
C SER A 523 -39.74 -24.86 88.41
N SER A 524 -40.99 -25.05 88.81
CA SER A 524 -42.16 -24.42 88.18
C SER A 524 -42.13 -22.90 88.31
N ILE A 525 -41.79 -22.37 89.50
CA ILE A 525 -41.60 -20.93 89.73
C ILE A 525 -40.48 -20.38 88.84
N SER A 526 -39.37 -21.12 88.71
CA SER A 526 -38.24 -20.70 87.87
C SER A 526 -38.62 -20.62 86.38
N SER A 527 -39.44 -21.56 85.90
CA SER A 527 -39.95 -21.53 84.52
C SER A 527 -40.84 -20.31 84.26
N VAL A 528 -41.74 -19.96 85.19
CA VAL A 528 -42.58 -18.76 85.06
C VAL A 528 -41.74 -17.48 85.03
N LYS A 529 -40.70 -17.39 85.87
CA LYS A 529 -39.77 -16.26 85.88
C LYS A 529 -38.92 -16.16 84.62
N ALA A 530 -38.63 -17.30 83.97
CA ALA A 530 -37.86 -17.32 82.72
C ALA A 530 -38.64 -16.66 81.56
N GLU A 531 -39.97 -16.84 81.49
CA GLU A 531 -40.83 -16.19 80.49
C GLU A 531 -40.77 -14.65 80.61
N THR A 532 -40.85 -14.12 81.84
CA THR A 532 -40.73 -12.67 82.09
C THR A 532 -39.36 -12.15 81.67
N ARG A 533 -38.29 -12.86 82.03
CA ARG A 533 -36.91 -12.48 81.67
C ARG A 533 -36.69 -12.46 80.17
N GLN A 534 -37.22 -13.45 79.43
CA GLN A 534 -37.11 -13.47 77.97
C GLN A 534 -37.75 -12.24 77.31
N LEU A 535 -38.90 -11.80 77.83
CA LEU A 535 -39.54 -10.57 77.34
C LEU A 535 -38.72 -9.32 77.70
N GLU A 536 -38.14 -9.26 78.89
CA GLU A 536 -37.28 -8.14 79.31
C GLU A 536 -35.99 -8.06 78.47
N ASP A 537 -35.32 -9.20 78.24
CA ASP A 537 -34.15 -9.32 77.38
C ASP A 537 -34.48 -8.92 75.93
N ALA A 538 -35.67 -9.31 75.44
CA ALA A 538 -36.14 -8.90 74.11
C ALA A 538 -36.37 -7.38 74.03
N VAL A 539 -36.98 -6.77 75.05
CA VAL A 539 -37.13 -5.30 75.12
C VAL A 539 -35.77 -4.62 75.10
N GLU A 540 -34.81 -5.10 75.89
CA GLU A 540 -33.45 -4.52 75.92
C GLU A 540 -32.75 -4.64 74.57
N SER A 541 -32.79 -5.83 73.94
CA SER A 541 -32.21 -6.08 72.62
C SER A 541 -32.78 -5.17 71.54
N HIS A 542 -34.12 -5.11 71.42
CA HIS A 542 -34.79 -4.24 70.45
C HIS A 542 -34.55 -2.75 70.74
N ASN A 543 -34.48 -2.35 72.01
CA ASN A 543 -34.19 -0.98 72.40
C ASN A 543 -32.75 -0.57 72.03
N ASN A 544 -31.78 -1.46 72.22
CA ASN A 544 -30.39 -1.24 71.83
C ASN A 544 -30.26 -1.11 70.30
N LYS A 545 -30.96 -1.96 69.54
CA LYS A 545 -30.99 -1.88 68.07
C LYS A 545 -31.67 -0.60 67.58
N PHE A 546 -32.80 -0.21 68.17
CA PHE A 546 -33.47 1.05 67.87
C PHE A 546 -32.56 2.26 68.13
N LYS A 547 -31.84 2.26 69.27
CA LYS A 547 -30.89 3.32 69.60
C LYS A 547 -29.75 3.42 68.57
N ALA A 548 -29.16 2.28 68.20
CA ALA A 548 -28.11 2.24 67.17
C ALA A 548 -28.60 2.77 65.80
N LEU A 549 -29.82 2.40 65.39
CA LEU A 549 -30.44 2.93 64.16
C LEU A 549 -30.70 4.43 64.26
N ASN A 550 -31.16 4.92 65.41
CA ASN A 550 -31.40 6.34 65.63
C ASN A 550 -30.10 7.16 65.62
N ASP A 551 -29.04 6.65 66.24
CA ASP A 551 -27.72 7.29 66.23
C ASP A 551 -27.13 7.34 64.81
N ALA A 552 -27.30 6.27 64.02
CA ALA A 552 -26.89 6.23 62.62
C ALA A 552 -27.69 7.22 61.75
N ASP A 553 -29.02 7.29 61.92
CA ASP A 553 -29.90 8.24 61.23
C ASP A 553 -29.51 9.69 61.55
N ASN A 554 -29.23 10.00 62.82
CA ASN A 554 -28.75 11.32 63.23
C ASN A 554 -27.43 11.69 62.54
N LYS A 555 -26.46 10.76 62.50
CA LYS A 555 -25.18 10.99 61.83
C LYS A 555 -25.35 11.27 60.33
N VAL A 556 -26.20 10.50 59.64
CA VAL A 556 -26.52 10.73 58.21
C VAL A 556 -27.18 12.10 58.02
N ASN A 557 -28.12 12.49 58.89
CA ASN A 557 -28.77 13.80 58.80
C ASN A 557 -27.79 14.97 59.06
N GLU A 558 -26.84 14.80 59.97
CA GLU A 558 -25.77 15.78 60.17
C GLU A 558 -24.90 15.94 58.92
N GLU A 559 -24.46 14.83 58.31
CA GLU A 559 -23.67 14.85 57.07
C GLU A 559 -24.45 15.48 55.91
N LEU A 560 -25.73 15.12 55.74
CA LEU A 560 -26.61 15.73 54.74
C LEU A 560 -26.80 17.23 55.00
N SER A 561 -26.97 17.66 56.25
CA SER A 561 -27.15 19.10 56.55
C SER A 561 -25.93 19.93 56.19
N LYS A 562 -24.72 19.38 56.38
CA LYS A 562 -23.44 20.01 56.00
C LYS A 562 -23.27 20.07 54.48
N ALA A 563 -23.78 19.06 53.78
CA ALA A 563 -23.64 18.93 52.33
C ALA A 563 -24.75 19.61 51.51
N ASN A 564 -25.93 19.88 52.10
CA ASN A 564 -27.13 20.27 51.37
C ASN A 564 -27.01 21.58 50.57
N SER A 565 -26.32 22.60 51.11
CA SER A 565 -26.10 23.84 50.36
C SER A 565 -25.16 23.63 49.18
N GLN A 566 -24.16 22.75 49.33
CA GLN A 566 -23.18 22.46 48.28
C GLN A 566 -23.78 21.54 47.20
N PHE A 567 -24.65 20.59 47.57
CA PHE A 567 -25.25 19.63 46.64
C PHE A 567 -26.03 20.27 45.49
N VAL A 568 -26.86 21.26 45.80
CA VAL A 568 -27.68 21.95 44.79
C VAL A 568 -26.81 22.79 43.87
N ASP A 569 -25.76 23.40 44.41
CA ASP A 569 -24.80 24.20 43.64
C ASP A 569 -23.93 23.27 42.76
N ASP A 570 -23.41 22.17 43.29
CA ASP A 570 -22.65 21.15 42.55
C ASP A 570 -23.47 20.56 41.40
N LYS A 571 -24.76 20.25 41.62
CA LYS A 571 -25.65 19.76 40.55
C LYS A 571 -25.82 20.77 39.41
N LYS A 572 -25.90 22.06 39.71
CA LYS A 572 -25.96 23.11 38.69
C LYS A 572 -24.63 23.26 37.97
N GLU A 573 -23.53 23.23 38.73
CA GLU A 573 -22.18 23.36 38.20
C GLU A 573 -21.81 22.18 37.29
N ILE A 574 -22.29 20.95 37.57
CA ILE A 574 -22.18 19.79 36.66
C ILE A 574 -22.83 20.08 35.30
N VAL A 575 -24.02 20.68 35.27
CA VAL A 575 -24.74 20.99 34.02
C VAL A 575 -24.00 22.07 33.22
N GLU A 576 -23.48 23.09 33.91
CA GLU A 576 -22.66 24.13 33.29
C GLU A 576 -21.34 23.55 32.75
N ALA A 577 -20.65 22.71 33.54
CA ALA A 577 -19.40 22.06 33.14
C ALA A 577 -19.59 21.09 31.97
N ASP A 578 -20.68 20.31 31.91
CA ASP A 578 -21.01 19.45 30.76
C ASP A 578 -21.20 20.26 29.48
N LYS A 579 -21.87 21.42 29.59
CA LYS A 579 -22.04 22.35 28.45
C LYS A 579 -20.70 22.90 28.00
N ASP A 580 -19.83 23.31 28.93
CA ASP A 580 -18.51 23.84 28.61
C ASP A 580 -17.59 22.78 27.99
N ILE A 581 -17.62 21.54 28.50
CA ILE A 581 -16.93 20.38 27.91
C ILE A 581 -17.38 20.17 26.46
N LYS A 582 -18.69 20.14 26.19
CA LYS A 582 -19.23 19.99 24.82
C LYS A 582 -18.81 21.15 23.91
N ASN A 583 -18.79 22.38 24.42
CA ASN A 583 -18.33 23.53 23.65
C ASN A 583 -16.84 23.42 23.30
N LEU A 584 -15.99 23.00 24.25
CA LEU A 584 -14.57 22.76 24.02
C LEU A 584 -14.33 21.65 23.00
N GLU A 585 -15.06 20.52 23.11
CA GLU A 585 -14.97 19.41 22.14
C GLU A 585 -15.35 19.85 20.72
N ASN A 586 -16.40 20.67 20.59
CA ASN A 586 -16.81 21.24 19.31
C ASN A 586 -15.76 22.22 18.74
N LEU A 587 -15.18 23.09 19.58
CA LEU A 587 -14.12 24.02 19.15
C LEU A 587 -12.88 23.26 18.69
N ILE A 588 -12.42 22.27 19.47
CA ILE A 588 -11.27 21.42 19.11
C ILE A 588 -11.53 20.73 17.77
N SER A 589 -12.72 20.15 17.58
CA SER A 589 -13.10 19.49 16.32
C SER A 589 -13.08 20.45 15.13
N GLY A 590 -13.61 21.66 15.31
CA GLY A 590 -13.58 22.71 14.28
C GLY A 590 -12.15 23.15 13.92
N HIS A 591 -11.28 23.30 14.92
CA HIS A 591 -9.88 23.66 14.69
C HIS A 591 -9.07 22.53 14.04
N LEU A 592 -9.29 21.27 14.44
CA LEU A 592 -8.68 20.09 13.81
C LEU A 592 -9.07 19.96 12.34
N TYR A 593 -10.34 20.22 12.00
CA TYR A 593 -10.79 20.24 10.61
C TYR A 593 -10.02 21.29 9.78
N ASN A 594 -9.86 22.50 10.32
CA ASN A 594 -9.11 23.57 9.66
C ASN A 594 -7.62 23.25 9.54
N GLU A 595 -6.99 22.68 10.58
CA GLU A 595 -5.60 22.22 10.54
C GLU A 595 -5.40 21.18 9.42
N ASN A 596 -6.30 20.21 9.31
CA ASN A 596 -6.25 19.19 8.26
C ASN A 596 -6.37 19.77 6.85
N ILE A 597 -7.23 20.78 6.64
CA ILE A 597 -7.32 21.48 5.35
C ILE A 597 -5.96 22.10 5.00
N LEU A 598 -5.37 22.87 5.91
CA LEU A 598 -4.08 23.54 5.68
C LEU A 598 -2.95 22.54 5.44
N LEU A 599 -2.91 21.44 6.19
CA LEU A 599 -1.93 20.37 5.98
C LEU A 599 -2.11 19.69 4.61
N SER A 600 -3.35 19.49 4.17
CA SER A 600 -3.61 18.92 2.84
C SER A 600 -3.13 19.84 1.70
N GLU A 601 -3.28 21.16 1.84
CA GLU A 601 -2.76 22.14 0.89
C GLU A 601 -1.24 22.17 0.87
N LEU A 602 -0.61 22.14 2.05
CA LEU A 602 0.85 22.07 2.18
C LEU A 602 1.43 20.79 1.56
N ASN A 603 0.78 19.65 1.76
CA ASN A 603 1.20 18.38 1.15
C ASN A 603 1.09 18.44 -0.38
N LYS A 604 -0.01 18.97 -0.93
CA LYS A 604 -0.16 19.16 -2.39
C LYS A 604 0.94 20.04 -2.98
N LEU A 605 1.27 21.15 -2.32
CA LEU A 605 2.38 22.02 -2.74
C LEU A 605 3.73 21.31 -2.64
N GLY A 606 3.94 20.51 -1.60
CA GLY A 606 5.15 19.70 -1.43
C GLY A 606 5.33 18.64 -2.52
N ASP A 607 4.26 17.99 -2.94
CA ASP A 607 4.30 17.00 -4.03
C ASP A 607 4.45 17.67 -5.40
N GLU A 608 3.81 18.81 -5.64
CA GLU A 608 4.01 19.62 -6.84
C GLU A 608 5.48 20.09 -6.96
N LYS A 609 6.09 20.53 -5.85
CA LYS A 609 7.52 20.88 -5.80
C LYS A 609 8.42 19.71 -6.20
N LYS A 610 8.23 18.53 -5.61
CA LYS A 610 9.01 17.32 -5.96
C LYS A 610 8.87 16.95 -7.43
N SER A 611 7.66 17.05 -7.98
CA SER A 611 7.40 16.78 -9.40
C SER A 611 8.15 17.74 -10.32
N LEU A 612 8.15 19.03 -10.00
CA LEU A 612 8.88 20.05 -10.76
C LEU A 612 10.40 19.92 -10.62
N GLU A 613 10.91 19.56 -9.45
CA GLU A 613 12.34 19.26 -9.24
C GLU A 613 12.79 18.08 -10.09
N ALA A 614 11.98 17.01 -10.16
CA ALA A 614 12.25 15.86 -11.02
C ALA A 614 12.28 16.25 -12.51
N LYS A 615 11.30 17.04 -12.98
CA LYS A 615 11.28 17.55 -14.36
C LYS A 615 12.45 18.47 -14.67
N SER A 616 12.84 19.34 -13.74
CA SER A 616 14.01 20.21 -13.88
C SER A 616 15.30 19.42 -14.03
N LYS A 617 15.43 18.32 -13.27
CA LYS A 617 16.54 17.38 -13.39
C LYS A 617 16.55 16.69 -14.76
N GLU A 618 15.41 16.18 -15.22
CA GLU A 618 15.26 15.53 -16.53
C GLU A 618 15.64 16.48 -17.68
N ILE A 619 15.14 17.72 -17.66
CA ILE A 619 15.50 18.75 -18.65
C ILE A 619 17.01 19.03 -18.64
N SER A 620 17.62 19.06 -17.46
CA SER A 620 19.08 19.28 -17.35
C SER A 620 19.88 18.11 -17.93
N GLU A 621 19.41 16.87 -17.76
CA GLU A 621 20.01 15.68 -18.38
C GLU A 621 19.84 15.69 -19.92
N GLU A 622 18.69 16.12 -20.44
CA GLU A 622 18.48 16.27 -21.89
C GLU A 622 19.33 17.39 -22.50
N LEU A 623 19.50 18.52 -21.80
CA LEU A 623 20.41 19.59 -22.23
C LEU A 623 21.86 19.08 -22.33
N ALA A 624 22.33 18.27 -21.38
CA ALA A 624 23.66 17.66 -21.45
C ALA A 624 23.82 16.72 -22.66
N LYS A 625 22.77 15.95 -23.02
CA LYS A 625 22.79 15.13 -24.25
C LYS A 625 22.85 15.97 -25.53
N LEU A 626 22.32 17.20 -25.51
CA LEU A 626 22.44 18.11 -26.64
C LEU A 626 23.85 18.66 -26.80
N GLU A 627 24.60 18.83 -25.71
CA GLU A 627 26.03 19.16 -25.76
C GLU A 627 26.82 18.03 -26.46
N GLU A 628 26.54 16.77 -26.13
CA GLU A 628 27.15 15.62 -26.85
C GLU A 628 26.79 15.61 -28.34
N LYS A 629 25.55 15.96 -28.72
CA LYS A 629 25.15 16.07 -30.13
C LYS A 629 25.87 17.20 -30.86
N GLU A 630 26.16 18.30 -30.16
CA GLU A 630 26.92 19.42 -30.73
C GLU A 630 28.33 18.97 -31.09
N GLU A 631 29.03 18.27 -30.19
CA GLU A 631 30.35 17.70 -30.45
C GLU A 631 30.34 16.72 -31.64
N LEU A 632 29.29 15.89 -31.77
CA LEU A 632 29.14 14.98 -32.91
C LEU A 632 28.93 15.73 -34.24
N ILE A 633 28.21 16.86 -34.23
CA ILE A 633 28.01 17.70 -35.42
C ILE A 633 29.33 18.36 -35.82
N GLU A 634 30.12 18.85 -34.85
CA GLU A 634 31.46 19.40 -35.11
C GLU A 634 32.38 18.34 -35.73
N HIS A 635 32.41 17.12 -35.18
CA HIS A 635 33.22 16.04 -35.74
C HIS A 635 32.76 15.65 -37.16
N LEU A 636 31.46 15.66 -37.43
CA LEU A 636 30.94 15.42 -38.78
C LEU A 636 31.38 16.52 -39.76
N GLU A 637 31.41 17.77 -39.32
CA GLU A 637 31.91 18.89 -40.11
C GLU A 637 33.39 18.72 -40.46
N GLU A 638 34.22 18.26 -39.52
CA GLU A 638 35.63 17.89 -39.79
C GLU A 638 35.74 16.78 -40.85
N ILE A 639 34.94 15.72 -40.73
CA ILE A 639 34.93 14.60 -41.71
C ILE A 639 34.55 15.12 -43.10
N TYR A 640 33.51 15.95 -43.20
CA TYR A 640 33.06 16.51 -44.47
C TYR A 640 34.08 17.45 -45.09
N ASN A 641 34.77 18.26 -44.29
CA ASN A 641 35.87 19.11 -44.78
C ASN A 641 37.01 18.26 -45.34
N LYS A 642 37.41 17.19 -44.62
CA LYS A 642 38.44 16.26 -45.09
C LYS A 642 38.05 15.57 -46.41
N GLN A 643 36.80 15.18 -46.57
CA GLN A 643 36.33 14.58 -47.83
C GLN A 643 36.40 15.57 -49.00
N ILE A 644 36.12 16.85 -48.76
CA ILE A 644 36.29 17.91 -49.77
C ILE A 644 37.77 18.07 -50.12
N GLU A 645 38.66 18.14 -49.12
CA GLU A 645 40.12 18.20 -49.34
C GLU A 645 40.62 17.01 -50.18
N GLU A 646 40.17 15.78 -49.88
CA GLU A 646 40.52 14.58 -50.65
C GLU A 646 40.03 14.65 -52.10
N LEU A 647 38.85 15.25 -52.35
CA LEU A 647 38.33 15.47 -53.70
C LEU A 647 39.13 16.54 -54.45
N GLU A 648 39.51 17.62 -53.77
CA GLU A 648 40.38 18.67 -54.32
C GLU A 648 41.77 18.12 -54.67
N GLU A 649 42.34 17.25 -53.83
CA GLU A 649 43.62 16.60 -54.11
C GLU A 649 43.51 15.64 -55.32
N LYS A 650 42.43 14.86 -55.41
CA LYS A 650 42.16 13.99 -56.57
C LYS A 650 41.99 14.81 -57.85
N ALA A 651 41.25 15.92 -57.77
CA ALA A 651 41.07 16.85 -58.88
C ALA A 651 42.43 17.38 -59.36
N TYR A 652 43.22 17.93 -58.44
CA TYR A 652 44.57 18.44 -58.71
C TYR A 652 45.47 17.38 -59.37
N ASN A 653 45.53 16.17 -58.82
CA ASN A 653 46.35 15.09 -59.36
C ASN A 653 45.90 14.65 -60.76
N SER A 654 44.59 14.63 -61.03
CA SER A 654 44.05 14.31 -62.36
C SER A 654 44.38 15.38 -63.41
N GLU A 655 44.39 16.65 -63.00
CA GLU A 655 44.69 17.80 -63.86
C GLU A 655 46.19 17.96 -64.10
N LYS A 656 47.02 17.59 -63.12
CA LYS A 656 48.49 17.69 -63.17
C LYS A 656 49.10 17.05 -64.41
N TYR A 657 48.66 15.85 -64.80
CA TYR A 657 49.18 15.17 -65.99
C TYR A 657 48.95 15.99 -67.27
N LEU A 658 47.74 16.52 -67.46
CA LEU A 658 47.42 17.36 -68.62
C LEU A 658 48.18 18.68 -68.57
N ASN A 659 48.28 19.30 -67.40
CA ASN A 659 49.07 20.51 -67.19
C ASN A 659 50.56 20.32 -67.51
N ASP A 660 51.15 19.20 -67.08
CA ASP A 660 52.56 18.89 -67.35
C ASP A 660 52.80 18.60 -68.85
N GLN A 661 51.83 17.95 -69.53
CA GLN A 661 51.89 17.74 -70.98
C GLN A 661 51.76 19.05 -71.76
N ILE A 662 50.87 19.96 -71.34
CA ILE A 662 50.74 21.31 -71.90
C ILE A 662 52.07 22.06 -71.75
N LYS A 663 52.66 22.08 -70.55
CA LYS A 663 53.96 22.74 -70.30
C LYS A 663 55.08 22.18 -71.18
N LYS A 664 55.16 20.86 -71.36
CA LYS A 664 56.15 20.22 -72.24
C LYS A 664 55.99 20.66 -73.69
N ILE A 665 54.76 20.65 -74.21
CA ILE A 665 54.47 21.08 -75.58
C ILE A 665 54.73 22.57 -75.76
N GLU A 666 54.38 23.40 -74.79
CA GLU A 666 54.68 24.84 -74.83
C GLU A 666 56.21 25.10 -74.86
N LEU A 667 56.98 24.31 -74.11
CA LEU A 667 58.43 24.35 -74.15
C LEU A 667 59.00 23.86 -75.48
N GLU A 668 58.45 22.80 -76.08
CA GLU A 668 58.80 22.35 -77.44
C GLU A 668 58.47 23.40 -78.51
N ILE A 669 57.30 24.04 -78.43
CA ILE A 669 56.92 25.15 -79.31
C ILE A 669 57.90 26.32 -79.15
N SER A 670 58.33 26.64 -77.92
CA SER A 670 59.29 27.72 -77.66
C SER A 670 60.69 27.45 -78.23
N LYS A 671 61.10 26.17 -78.33
CA LYS A 671 62.38 25.76 -78.92
C LYS A 671 62.37 25.75 -80.46
N LEU A 672 61.18 25.72 -81.07
CA LEU A 672 60.99 25.74 -82.52
C LEU A 672 60.90 27.16 -83.09
N LYS A 673 60.63 28.14 -82.24
CA LYS A 673 60.79 29.57 -82.52
C LYS A 673 62.25 29.94 -82.43
#